data_AF-A0A957R5C7-F1
#
_entry.id   AF-A0A957R5C7-F1
#
_cell.length_a   1.000
_cell.length_b   1.000
_cell.length_c   1.000
_cell.angle_alpha   90.00
_cell.angle_beta   90.00
_cell.angle_gamma   90.00
#
_symmetry.space_group_name_H-M   'P 1'
#
loop_
_entity.id
_entity.type
_entity.pdbx_description
1 polymer ?
#
loop_
_entity_poly.entity_id
_entity_poly.type
_entity_poly.pdbx_seq_one_letter_code
_entity_poly.pdbx_strand_id
1 'polypeptide(L)'
;AAPVAPAPAAPAPVAAPPQANGISAELEQAMLDVVSEKTGYPVEMLEMHMDMESDLGIDSIKRVEILGEMQKRHPNLPEVNPAELAELRTLQQIVDHLQPAVGQAAPAAAPVAPAPAAPAPVAAPPQANGISAELEQAMLDVVSEKTGYPVEMLEMHMDMESDLGIDSIKRVEILGEMQKRHPNLPEVNPAELAELRTLQQIVDHLQPAVGQAAPAPAAAPVAPAPVAPAPAAPAPPPQANGFSAELEEAMLAVVSEKTGYPVEMLEMHMDMESDLGIDSIKRVEILGEMQKRHPNLPEVNPAELAELRTLQQIVDHLGTDLGKANPATAGAGSSSTRDRVPAPTNHAITRNLVQLKTLPLPDVLEYTLPQDACCLITDEGTAVTTQVAQALVAQGWRVAVLSFPQTVVGSQAELPANVGRVVCTDLNETALQESLTAVAAQYGRIGSFVHLHPRTAASTTILKQVFFIAKHLKETLHDAAAQQDRAAFMTVMQLDGALGLDGQIDFDPISGGLCGLTKTVNLEWPQVYCRAVDLHPSYEPSQAAAFVTAELFDPNRLITEVGYGNHGRVTLETVEAPLEPYTPSTIITADSVFVVSGGAKGITADCVIRLAKQYQCKFVLLGRSSIEDVDTSWLGNYADEAALKQQIMQHLLAQGEKPTPMLVGKMARAISSKHEIEQTLHTIEQAGSQAEYLSVDVTDSGALTAALAAVAQRLGRITGIIHGAGVLSDKLIEKKTEQDFTAVYNTKIDGLHALLQAVPAQQLDHLVLFSSAAGFYGNVGQSDYAIANDILNKTAHLIKMQHPNCHVVAIDWGPWDGGMVTPALKQLFAERNIQVIPVEVGTWLLVNELTAANQSVAQTVVGGPLAFPDGDLGETLHKHRIHRHLSAEANPFLQDHVIGGNPVLPTVCAIAWMGSLCEQLYPGYTMFSCDNYQVLKGIVFDDSHPDSKQYTLELEEIAKGNGAIAFKALVSSQNEAGKPRFHYRAEITLLAKLPEAPVYQQFDPSKSEVIDKTELYQNGTLFHGPDFQGVEQVLNISPSKVTMRCQLAALSAAEQGQYQVQSFNPFIADGQFQSMVIWARRFHDAGSLPLHTDRGEQFRPIPFDTTTYVSMEVKESSDSELVADILTHDENGRLYARVLGAKVTISKQLNHLFVPKQG
;
A
#
# COMPACT_ATOMS: atom_id res chain seq x y z
N ALA A 1 -7.84 -101.48 33.44
CA ALA A 1 -7.46 -102.73 32.73
C ALA A 1 -7.10 -102.37 31.30
N ALA A 2 -5.95 -102.85 30.82
CA ALA A 2 -5.46 -102.62 29.45
C ALA A 2 -6.41 -103.24 28.40
N PRO A 3 -6.25 -102.89 27.10
CA PRO A 3 -5.27 -103.61 26.31
C PRO A 3 -4.33 -102.73 25.46
N VAL A 4 -3.28 -103.40 25.00
CA VAL A 4 -2.05 -102.94 24.33
C VAL A 4 -2.09 -103.25 22.83
N ALA A 5 -1.37 -102.44 22.03
CA ALA A 5 -0.64 -102.70 20.77
C ALA A 5 -1.06 -101.81 19.57
N PRO A 6 -0.18 -101.52 18.57
CA PRO A 6 1.28 -101.69 18.46
C PRO A 6 2.06 -100.40 18.07
N ALA A 7 3.40 -100.53 17.99
CA ALA A 7 4.44 -99.51 17.82
C ALA A 7 4.41 -98.71 16.48
N PRO A 8 5.02 -97.50 16.42
CA PRO A 8 4.85 -96.56 15.34
C PRO A 8 5.77 -96.85 14.14
N ALA A 9 5.21 -96.82 12.93
CA ALA A 9 5.95 -96.82 11.68
C ALA A 9 6.18 -95.37 11.21
N ALA A 10 7.41 -95.08 10.79
CA ALA A 10 7.89 -93.76 10.41
C ALA A 10 7.09 -93.11 9.26
N PRO A 11 6.63 -91.85 9.40
CA PRO A 11 6.26 -91.03 8.26
C PRO A 11 7.51 -90.44 7.61
N ALA A 12 7.53 -90.47 6.28
CA ALA A 12 8.51 -89.88 5.38
C ALA A 12 8.78 -88.39 5.69
N PRO A 13 9.97 -87.84 5.32
CA PRO A 13 10.38 -86.51 5.75
C PRO A 13 9.37 -85.46 5.28
N VAL A 14 8.75 -84.82 6.26
CA VAL A 14 7.98 -83.59 6.09
C VAL A 14 8.99 -82.50 5.81
N ALA A 15 8.87 -81.86 4.64
CA ALA A 15 9.70 -80.75 4.23
C ALA A 15 9.77 -79.69 5.35
N ALA A 16 10.98 -79.21 5.62
CA ALA A 16 11.20 -78.13 6.58
C ALA A 16 10.35 -76.91 6.21
N PRO A 17 9.69 -76.25 7.17
CA PRO A 17 9.12 -74.93 6.94
C PRO A 17 10.26 -73.95 6.62
N PRO A 18 10.12 -73.08 5.61
CA PRO A 18 11.16 -72.13 5.26
C PRO A 18 11.34 -71.09 6.39
N GLN A 19 12.60 -70.71 6.60
CA GLN A 19 13.06 -69.75 7.61
C GLN A 19 12.48 -68.35 7.39
N ALA A 20 12.05 -67.70 8.48
CA ALA A 20 11.43 -66.37 8.49
C ALA A 20 12.41 -65.19 8.76
N ASN A 21 13.69 -65.30 8.35
CA ASN A 21 14.70 -64.24 8.58
C ASN A 21 15.03 -63.38 7.34
N GLY A 22 14.38 -63.59 6.19
CA GLY A 22 14.69 -62.85 4.96
C GLY A 22 14.06 -61.45 4.87
N ILE A 23 12.95 -61.21 5.57
CA ILE A 23 12.10 -60.02 5.35
C ILE A 23 12.64 -58.78 6.09
N SER A 24 13.37 -58.95 7.20
CA SER A 24 13.90 -57.83 8.01
C SER A 24 14.97 -57.02 7.26
N ALA A 25 15.94 -57.69 6.66
CA ALA A 25 17.06 -57.02 5.99
C ALA A 25 16.64 -56.34 4.68
N GLU A 26 15.63 -56.88 3.98
CA GLU A 26 15.04 -56.22 2.80
C GLU A 26 14.30 -54.93 3.18
N LEU A 27 13.58 -54.92 4.30
CA LEU A 27 12.83 -53.75 4.74
C LEU A 27 13.74 -52.63 5.27
N GLU A 28 14.85 -52.98 5.93
CA GLU A 28 15.87 -52.02 6.37
C GLU A 28 16.58 -51.36 5.17
N GLN A 29 16.98 -52.15 4.18
CA GLN A 29 17.62 -51.61 2.98
C GLN A 29 16.64 -50.73 2.17
N ALA A 30 15.39 -51.19 2.01
CA ALA A 30 14.36 -50.39 1.34
C ALA A 30 14.08 -49.06 2.07
N MET A 31 14.11 -49.05 3.41
CA MET A 31 13.96 -47.83 4.18
C MET A 31 15.12 -46.86 3.92
N LEU A 32 16.37 -47.34 3.93
CA LEU A 32 17.54 -46.50 3.63
C LEU A 32 17.52 -45.97 2.19
N ASP A 33 17.10 -46.78 1.23
CA ASP A 33 17.00 -46.37 -0.18
C ASP A 33 15.89 -45.35 -0.39
N VAL A 34 14.70 -45.55 0.22
CA VAL A 34 13.59 -44.59 0.15
C VAL A 34 13.96 -43.28 0.84
N VAL A 35 14.60 -43.33 2.01
CA VAL A 35 15.06 -42.13 2.70
C VAL A 35 16.12 -41.42 1.86
N SER A 36 17.08 -42.15 1.26
CA SER A 36 18.07 -41.58 0.35
C SER A 36 17.42 -40.87 -0.83
N GLU A 37 16.45 -41.50 -1.47
CA GLU A 37 15.74 -40.94 -2.62
C GLU A 37 14.86 -39.74 -2.27
N LYS A 38 14.23 -39.73 -1.08
CA LYS A 38 13.31 -38.65 -0.66
C LYS A 38 14.03 -37.47 0.00
N THR A 39 15.24 -37.66 0.52
CA THR A 39 16.03 -36.61 1.20
C THR A 39 17.25 -36.15 0.41
N GLY A 40 17.64 -36.89 -0.64
CA GLY A 40 18.82 -36.60 -1.45
C GLY A 40 20.16 -36.94 -0.78
N TYR A 41 20.13 -37.57 0.40
CA TYR A 41 21.34 -38.08 1.03
C TYR A 41 21.82 -39.36 0.34
N PRO A 42 23.12 -39.55 0.02
CA PRO A 42 23.62 -40.83 -0.46
C PRO A 42 23.35 -41.94 0.57
N VAL A 43 22.92 -43.14 0.14
CA VAL A 43 22.63 -44.28 1.02
C VAL A 43 23.80 -44.59 1.97
N GLU A 44 25.03 -44.41 1.51
CA GLU A 44 26.27 -44.59 2.29
C GLU A 44 26.49 -43.58 3.44
N MET A 45 25.64 -42.54 3.54
CA MET A 45 25.62 -41.58 4.64
C MET A 45 24.43 -41.76 5.59
N LEU A 46 23.61 -42.81 5.40
CA LEU A 46 22.41 -43.07 6.19
C LEU A 46 22.59 -44.31 7.07
N GLU A 47 22.27 -44.18 8.37
CA GLU A 47 22.31 -45.28 9.32
C GLU A 47 20.95 -45.44 10.01
N MET A 48 20.50 -46.67 10.23
CA MET A 48 19.14 -46.96 10.73
C MET A 48 18.83 -46.36 12.12
N HIS A 49 19.85 -46.02 12.91
CA HIS A 49 19.68 -45.47 14.25
C HIS A 49 19.72 -43.93 14.30
N MET A 50 19.86 -43.24 13.15
CA MET A 50 19.82 -41.78 13.07
C MET A 50 18.43 -41.24 13.44
N ASP A 51 18.41 -40.11 14.15
CA ASP A 51 17.18 -39.40 14.49
C ASP A 51 16.66 -38.64 13.28
N MET A 52 15.39 -38.86 12.94
CA MET A 52 14.80 -38.32 11.74
C MET A 52 14.71 -36.79 11.79
N GLU A 53 14.48 -36.17 12.95
CA GLU A 53 14.33 -34.71 13.07
C GLU A 53 15.65 -34.01 13.29
N SER A 54 16.45 -34.49 14.26
CA SER A 54 17.66 -33.78 14.68
C SER A 54 18.86 -34.05 13.78
N ASP A 55 18.95 -35.25 13.21
CA ASP A 55 20.13 -35.67 12.45
C ASP A 55 19.90 -35.60 10.94
N LEU A 56 18.68 -35.90 10.49
CA LEU A 56 18.33 -35.97 9.06
C LEU A 56 17.45 -34.81 8.58
N GLY A 57 16.87 -34.01 9.49
CA GLY A 57 16.01 -32.88 9.14
C GLY A 57 14.68 -33.28 8.48
N ILE A 58 14.22 -34.51 8.70
CA ILE A 58 12.97 -35.10 8.19
C ILE A 58 11.82 -34.71 9.13
N ASP A 59 11.00 -33.76 8.67
CA ASP A 59 9.82 -33.27 9.38
C ASP A 59 8.62 -34.24 9.29
N SER A 60 7.52 -33.87 9.94
CA SER A 60 6.29 -34.67 10.00
C SER A 60 5.63 -34.92 8.64
N ILE A 61 5.88 -34.09 7.62
CA ILE A 61 5.31 -34.26 6.28
C ILE A 61 6.17 -35.24 5.48
N LYS A 62 7.49 -35.06 5.49
CA LYS A 62 8.45 -35.96 4.82
C LYS A 62 8.42 -37.39 5.40
N ARG A 63 8.13 -37.56 6.70
CA ARG A 63 7.91 -38.89 7.33
C ARG A 63 6.74 -39.65 6.71
N VAL A 64 5.64 -38.95 6.41
CA VAL A 64 4.45 -39.55 5.80
C VAL A 64 4.72 -39.94 4.34
N GLU A 65 5.52 -39.15 3.62
CA GLU A 65 5.94 -39.48 2.24
C GLU A 65 6.90 -40.67 2.17
N ILE A 66 7.87 -40.78 3.09
CA ILE A 66 8.78 -41.93 3.18
C ILE A 66 7.99 -43.22 3.46
N LEU A 67 6.98 -43.16 4.34
CA LEU A 67 6.10 -44.29 4.63
C LEU A 67 5.14 -44.64 3.49
N GLY A 68 4.58 -43.63 2.84
CA GLY A 68 3.74 -43.82 1.65
C GLY A 68 4.52 -44.47 0.52
N GLU A 69 5.78 -44.10 0.32
CA GLU A 69 6.68 -44.74 -0.65
C GLU A 69 7.11 -46.15 -0.20
N MET A 70 7.39 -46.37 1.09
CA MET A 70 7.64 -47.72 1.64
C MET A 70 6.44 -48.65 1.44
N GLN A 71 5.21 -48.17 1.67
CA GLN A 71 3.97 -48.93 1.41
C GLN A 71 3.73 -49.12 -0.09
N LYS A 72 4.09 -48.15 -0.93
CA LYS A 72 3.99 -48.29 -2.39
C LYS A 72 4.97 -49.33 -2.94
N ARG A 73 6.19 -49.41 -2.38
CA ARG A 73 7.23 -50.39 -2.74
C ARG A 73 6.97 -51.77 -2.14
N HIS A 74 6.37 -51.81 -0.96
CA HIS A 74 5.95 -53.03 -0.28
C HIS A 74 4.45 -52.96 0.04
N PRO A 75 3.56 -53.23 -0.95
CA PRO A 75 2.10 -53.08 -0.82
C PRO A 75 1.43 -53.94 0.25
N ASN A 76 2.18 -54.89 0.83
CA ASN A 76 1.70 -55.77 1.89
C ASN A 76 1.93 -55.17 3.30
N LEU A 77 2.51 -53.97 3.41
CA LEU A 77 2.69 -53.26 4.67
C LEU A 77 1.36 -52.64 5.14
N PRO A 78 1.07 -52.62 6.45
CA PRO A 78 -0.16 -52.04 6.99
C PRO A 78 -0.15 -50.51 6.89
N GLU A 79 -1.35 -49.93 6.78
CA GLU A 79 -1.55 -48.49 6.81
C GLU A 79 -1.33 -47.97 8.25
N VAL A 80 -0.46 -46.97 8.44
CA VAL A 80 -0.06 -46.46 9.77
C VAL A 80 -0.73 -45.13 10.05
N ASN A 81 -1.25 -44.95 11.26
CA ASN A 81 -1.94 -43.71 11.68
C ASN A 81 -0.92 -42.57 11.94
N PRO A 82 -1.15 -41.35 11.40
CA PRO A 82 -0.31 -40.16 11.64
C PRO A 82 -0.02 -39.82 13.11
N ALA A 83 -0.93 -40.14 14.04
CA ALA A 83 -0.74 -39.84 15.46
C ALA A 83 0.26 -40.77 16.18
N GLU A 84 0.42 -42.02 15.71
CA GLU A 84 1.36 -43.00 16.28
C GLU A 84 2.80 -42.75 15.78
N LEU A 85 2.94 -42.01 14.68
CA LEU A 85 4.20 -41.65 14.02
C LEU A 85 4.97 -40.53 14.71
N ALA A 86 4.30 -39.70 15.50
CA ALA A 86 4.93 -38.63 16.26
C ALA A 86 5.82 -39.16 17.41
N GLU A 87 5.60 -40.40 17.85
CA GLU A 87 6.37 -41.01 18.96
C GLU A 87 7.61 -41.80 18.49
N LEU A 88 7.74 -42.09 17.19
CA LEU A 88 8.88 -42.82 16.60
C LEU A 88 9.92 -41.81 16.11
N ARG A 89 11.16 -41.95 16.58
CA ARG A 89 12.23 -40.95 16.35
C ARG A 89 13.32 -41.40 15.38
N THR A 90 13.54 -42.70 15.21
CA THR A 90 14.59 -43.21 14.33
C THR A 90 14.05 -44.11 13.21
N LEU A 91 14.83 -44.28 12.14
CA LEU A 91 14.45 -45.12 10.99
C LEU A 91 14.25 -46.60 11.37
N GLN A 92 15.05 -47.13 12.29
CA GLN A 92 14.92 -48.49 12.82
C GLN A 92 13.60 -48.69 13.54
N GLN A 93 13.15 -47.70 14.32
CA GLN A 93 11.89 -47.79 15.07
C GLN A 93 10.68 -47.88 14.13
N ILE A 94 10.74 -47.23 12.95
CA ILE A 94 9.70 -47.36 11.93
C ILE A 94 9.72 -48.77 11.31
N VAL A 95 10.89 -49.30 10.97
CA VAL A 95 11.00 -50.64 10.37
C VAL A 95 10.55 -51.74 11.33
N ASP A 96 10.92 -51.65 12.61
CA ASP A 96 10.50 -52.60 13.65
C ASP A 96 8.98 -52.59 13.85
N HIS A 97 8.34 -51.42 13.71
CA HIS A 97 6.90 -51.27 13.86
C HIS A 97 6.10 -51.92 12.71
N LEU A 98 6.66 -51.98 11.51
CA LEU A 98 5.98 -52.45 10.30
C LEU A 98 6.02 -53.99 10.10
N GLN A 99 6.83 -54.71 10.89
CA GLN A 99 7.13 -56.13 10.69
C GLN A 99 5.99 -57.16 10.93
N PRO A 100 5.07 -57.01 11.91
CA PRO A 100 4.13 -58.09 12.27
C PRO A 100 3.00 -58.39 11.27
N ALA A 101 2.82 -57.63 10.19
CA ALA A 101 1.56 -57.57 9.43
C ALA A 101 1.52 -58.29 8.05
N VAL A 102 2.62 -58.88 7.56
CA VAL A 102 2.74 -59.36 6.16
C VAL A 102 2.25 -60.83 5.93
N GLY A 103 1.63 -61.49 6.90
CA GLY A 103 1.34 -62.94 6.84
C GLY A 103 -0.13 -63.37 6.71
N GLN A 104 -0.79 -63.23 5.54
CA GLN A 104 -1.97 -64.05 5.12
C GLN A 104 -2.47 -63.76 3.68
N ALA A 105 -2.68 -64.78 2.82
CA ALA A 105 -3.15 -64.65 1.42
C ALA A 105 -4.11 -65.78 0.97
N ALA A 106 -5.04 -65.52 0.02
CA ALA A 106 -5.68 -66.46 -0.97
C ALA A 106 -6.88 -65.82 -1.76
N PRO A 107 -7.41 -66.39 -2.89
CA PRO A 107 -6.73 -66.91 -4.10
C PRO A 107 -7.47 -66.67 -5.48
N ALA A 108 -6.65 -66.55 -6.55
CA ALA A 108 -6.66 -67.13 -7.93
C ALA A 108 -7.91 -67.31 -8.85
N ALA A 109 -7.72 -66.97 -10.15
CA ALA A 109 -8.15 -67.76 -11.32
C ALA A 109 -7.17 -67.59 -12.52
N ALA A 110 -7.00 -68.64 -13.33
CA ALA A 110 -5.78 -68.99 -14.08
C ALA A 110 -5.99 -69.04 -15.65
N PRO A 111 -5.04 -69.51 -16.51
CA PRO A 111 -4.52 -68.71 -17.65
C PRO A 111 -4.55 -69.43 -19.03
N VAL A 112 -4.26 -68.75 -20.17
CA VAL A 112 -3.69 -69.39 -21.38
C VAL A 112 -2.89 -68.38 -22.27
N ALA A 113 -1.70 -68.78 -22.74
CA ALA A 113 -0.82 -68.11 -23.74
C ALA A 113 -0.55 -69.11 -24.92
N PRO A 114 0.31 -68.89 -25.97
CA PRO A 114 1.13 -67.72 -26.39
C PRO A 114 1.27 -67.44 -27.94
N ALA A 115 2.12 -66.44 -28.28
CA ALA A 115 3.10 -66.36 -29.40
C ALA A 115 2.76 -65.72 -30.79
N PRO A 116 3.76 -65.20 -31.56
CA PRO A 116 3.76 -63.80 -32.09
C PRO A 116 3.98 -63.62 -33.62
N ALA A 117 3.65 -62.44 -34.17
CA ALA A 117 4.18 -61.93 -35.46
C ALA A 117 3.95 -60.40 -35.63
N ALA A 118 4.91 -59.71 -36.25
CA ALA A 118 4.90 -58.30 -36.68
C ALA A 118 4.88 -58.21 -38.24
N PRO A 119 4.77 -57.04 -38.94
CA PRO A 119 4.16 -55.73 -38.65
C PRO A 119 3.23 -55.14 -39.78
N ALA A 120 2.62 -53.97 -39.47
CA ALA A 120 2.08 -52.87 -40.33
C ALA A 120 0.64 -52.96 -40.94
N PRO A 121 -0.04 -51.83 -41.27
CA PRO A 121 -0.10 -50.49 -40.62
C PRO A 121 -1.55 -49.93 -40.50
N VAL A 122 -1.95 -49.23 -39.43
CA VAL A 122 -3.11 -48.30 -39.49
C VAL A 122 -3.05 -47.17 -38.44
N ALA A 123 -3.13 -45.94 -38.96
CA ALA A 123 -3.62 -44.66 -38.42
C ALA A 123 -3.46 -44.26 -36.93
N ALA A 124 -2.84 -43.09 -36.74
CA ALA A 124 -2.75 -42.34 -35.49
C ALA A 124 -4.06 -41.63 -35.10
N PRO A 125 -4.35 -41.45 -33.79
CA PRO A 125 -5.21 -40.38 -33.28
C PRO A 125 -4.41 -39.09 -33.01
N PRO A 126 -5.08 -37.92 -32.89
CA PRO A 126 -4.43 -36.61 -32.93
C PRO A 126 -3.78 -36.22 -31.60
N GLN A 127 -2.64 -35.54 -31.69
CA GLN A 127 -1.96 -34.91 -30.56
C GLN A 127 -2.71 -33.65 -30.13
N ALA A 128 -3.12 -33.62 -28.86
CA ALA A 128 -3.51 -32.42 -28.13
C ALA A 128 -2.64 -32.35 -26.87
N ASN A 129 -1.33 -32.14 -27.01
CA ASN A 129 -0.39 -32.01 -25.88
C ASN A 129 0.75 -31.00 -26.13
N GLY A 130 0.69 -30.19 -27.19
CA GLY A 130 1.79 -29.29 -27.56
C GLY A 130 2.02 -28.13 -26.59
N ILE A 131 0.98 -27.67 -25.89
CA ILE A 131 1.03 -26.43 -25.10
C ILE A 131 1.57 -26.65 -23.67
N SER A 132 1.39 -27.84 -23.07
CA SER A 132 1.84 -28.13 -21.68
C SER A 132 3.36 -28.24 -21.59
N ALA A 133 3.99 -28.98 -22.50
CA ALA A 133 5.43 -29.22 -22.48
C ALA A 133 6.25 -27.96 -22.81
N GLU A 134 5.71 -27.06 -23.65
CA GLU A 134 6.32 -25.76 -23.93
C GLU A 134 6.28 -24.84 -22.70
N LEU A 135 5.18 -24.83 -21.95
CA LEU A 135 5.03 -24.00 -20.75
C LEU A 135 5.84 -24.51 -19.55
N GLU A 136 5.96 -25.83 -19.40
CA GLU A 136 6.82 -26.48 -18.39
C GLU A 136 8.31 -26.17 -18.63
N GLN A 137 8.78 -26.31 -19.88
CA GLN A 137 10.17 -26.01 -20.22
C GLN A 137 10.47 -24.52 -20.07
N ALA A 138 9.56 -23.64 -20.51
CA ALA A 138 9.71 -22.20 -20.33
C ALA A 138 9.80 -21.81 -18.85
N MET A 139 9.04 -22.46 -17.97
CA MET A 139 9.08 -22.22 -16.53
C MET A 139 10.45 -22.60 -15.94
N LEU A 140 10.99 -23.77 -16.28
CA LEU A 140 12.29 -24.22 -15.79
C LEU A 140 13.44 -23.32 -16.27
N ASP A 141 13.40 -22.90 -17.55
CA ASP A 141 14.40 -22.00 -18.12
C ASP A 141 14.36 -20.62 -17.44
N VAL A 142 13.17 -20.07 -17.24
CA VAL A 142 12.99 -18.78 -16.55
C VAL A 142 13.44 -18.88 -15.09
N VAL A 143 13.12 -19.95 -14.37
CA VAL A 143 13.55 -20.13 -12.97
C VAL A 143 15.07 -20.26 -12.89
N SER A 144 15.70 -21.00 -13.79
CA SER A 144 17.16 -21.11 -13.89
C SER A 144 17.81 -19.75 -14.10
N GLU A 145 17.32 -18.96 -15.06
CA GLU A 145 17.83 -17.63 -15.35
C GLU A 145 17.67 -16.64 -14.18
N LYS A 146 16.56 -16.74 -13.41
CA LYS A 146 16.28 -15.82 -12.30
C LYS A 146 16.92 -16.24 -10.97
N THR A 147 17.25 -17.53 -10.78
CA THR A 147 17.77 -18.06 -9.50
C THR A 147 19.24 -18.47 -9.56
N GLY A 148 19.78 -18.70 -10.76
CA GLY A 148 21.16 -19.15 -10.97
C GLY A 148 21.40 -20.64 -10.67
N TYR A 149 20.35 -21.43 -10.39
CA TYR A 149 20.46 -22.89 -10.36
C TYR A 149 20.52 -23.43 -11.79
N PRO A 150 21.39 -24.42 -12.09
CA PRO A 150 21.37 -25.09 -13.38
C PRO A 150 20.02 -25.75 -13.67
N VAL A 151 19.53 -25.72 -14.92
CA VAL A 151 18.23 -26.31 -15.33
C VAL A 151 18.15 -27.79 -14.96
N GLU A 152 19.27 -28.51 -15.04
CA GLU A 152 19.39 -29.91 -14.64
C GLU A 152 19.19 -30.17 -13.13
N MET A 153 19.13 -29.12 -12.30
CA MET A 153 18.84 -29.18 -10.87
C MET A 153 17.45 -28.63 -10.52
N LEU A 154 16.63 -28.27 -11.51
CA LEU A 154 15.28 -27.73 -11.32
C LEU A 154 14.23 -28.75 -11.76
N GLU A 155 13.28 -29.05 -10.88
CA GLU A 155 12.16 -29.94 -11.17
C GLU A 155 10.84 -29.22 -10.90
N MET A 156 9.82 -29.49 -11.73
CA MET A 156 8.55 -28.74 -11.66
C MET A 156 7.87 -28.84 -10.29
N HIS A 157 8.07 -29.92 -9.53
CA HIS A 157 7.42 -30.11 -8.23
C HIS A 157 8.24 -29.57 -7.05
N MET A 158 9.38 -28.88 -7.30
CA MET A 158 10.15 -28.21 -6.26
C MET A 158 9.37 -27.06 -5.64
N ASP A 159 9.42 -26.94 -4.32
CA ASP A 159 8.85 -25.83 -3.57
C ASP A 159 9.69 -24.56 -3.76
N MET A 160 9.03 -23.49 -4.17
CA MET A 160 9.69 -22.24 -4.48
C MET A 160 10.38 -21.63 -3.25
N GLU A 161 9.80 -21.68 -2.05
CA GLU A 161 10.37 -21.03 -0.86
C GLU A 161 11.25 -21.96 -0.03
N SER A 162 10.89 -23.22 0.14
CA SER A 162 11.67 -24.16 0.95
C SER A 162 12.80 -24.86 0.17
N ASP A 163 12.61 -25.17 -1.11
CA ASP A 163 13.59 -25.93 -1.90
C ASP A 163 14.49 -25.00 -2.73
N LEU A 164 13.92 -23.94 -3.31
CA LEU A 164 14.64 -23.03 -4.20
C LEU A 164 15.04 -21.70 -3.54
N GLY A 165 14.44 -21.34 -2.39
CA GLY A 165 14.69 -20.06 -1.71
C GLY A 165 14.21 -18.83 -2.52
N ILE A 166 13.22 -19.04 -3.37
CA ILE A 166 12.48 -18.04 -4.16
C ILE A 166 11.43 -17.41 -3.23
N ASP A 167 11.69 -16.18 -2.83
CA ASP A 167 10.78 -15.36 -2.04
C ASP A 167 9.56 -14.88 -2.85
N SER A 168 8.58 -14.29 -2.17
CA SER A 168 7.35 -13.76 -2.78
C SER A 168 7.62 -12.75 -3.91
N ILE A 169 8.81 -12.16 -3.94
CA ILE A 169 9.25 -11.21 -4.94
C ILE A 169 9.73 -11.94 -6.21
N LYS A 170 10.68 -12.89 -6.08
CA LYS A 170 11.26 -13.61 -7.21
C LYS A 170 10.20 -14.45 -7.92
N ARG A 171 9.16 -14.89 -7.19
CA ARG A 171 7.96 -15.52 -7.76
C ARG A 171 7.26 -14.63 -8.79
N VAL A 172 7.08 -13.34 -8.48
CA VAL A 172 6.44 -12.38 -9.39
C VAL A 172 7.35 -12.05 -10.58
N GLU A 173 8.68 -12.03 -10.41
CA GLU A 173 9.62 -11.82 -11.52
C GLU A 173 9.65 -12.99 -12.51
N ILE A 174 9.63 -14.23 -12.00
CA ILE A 174 9.54 -15.45 -12.80
C ILE A 174 8.25 -15.45 -13.61
N LEU A 175 7.13 -15.04 -13.01
CA LEU A 175 5.84 -14.95 -13.69
C LEU A 175 5.75 -13.81 -14.71
N GLY A 176 6.28 -12.62 -14.40
CA GLY A 176 6.33 -11.51 -15.34
C GLY A 176 7.19 -11.83 -16.57
N GLU A 177 8.27 -12.60 -16.40
CA GLU A 177 9.09 -13.12 -17.49
C GLU A 177 8.34 -14.21 -18.30
N MET A 178 7.62 -15.11 -17.62
CA MET A 178 6.75 -16.10 -18.28
C MET A 178 5.65 -15.44 -19.14
N GLN A 179 5.01 -14.37 -18.64
CA GLN A 179 3.99 -13.61 -19.38
C GLN A 179 4.58 -12.82 -20.55
N LYS A 180 5.81 -12.29 -20.41
CA LYS A 180 6.53 -11.66 -21.53
C LYS A 180 6.89 -12.67 -22.63
N ARG A 181 7.31 -13.88 -22.25
CA ARG A 181 7.61 -14.97 -23.21
C ARG A 181 6.36 -15.57 -23.82
N HIS A 182 5.22 -15.50 -23.13
CA HIS A 182 3.93 -16.02 -23.59
C HIS A 182 2.79 -15.00 -23.37
N PRO A 183 2.58 -14.03 -24.30
CA PRO A 183 1.62 -12.92 -24.16
C PRO A 183 0.14 -13.33 -24.07
N ASN A 184 -0.17 -14.61 -24.31
CA ASN A 184 -1.53 -15.17 -24.25
C ASN A 184 -1.86 -15.76 -22.87
N LEU A 185 -0.96 -15.68 -21.89
CA LEU A 185 -1.21 -16.12 -20.51
C LEU A 185 -2.08 -15.10 -19.75
N PRO A 186 -2.97 -15.56 -18.85
CA PRO A 186 -3.81 -14.68 -18.03
C PRO A 186 -2.96 -13.91 -17.02
N GLU A 187 -3.44 -12.73 -16.65
CA GLU A 187 -2.90 -11.95 -15.53
C GLU A 187 -3.28 -12.64 -14.21
N VAL A 188 -2.31 -12.93 -13.35
CA VAL A 188 -2.53 -13.69 -12.09
C VAL A 188 -2.42 -12.75 -10.89
N ASN A 189 -3.39 -12.83 -9.98
CA ASN A 189 -3.45 -11.99 -8.78
C ASN A 189 -2.34 -12.39 -7.77
N PRO A 190 -1.54 -11.44 -7.23
CA PRO A 190 -0.50 -11.71 -6.23
C PRO A 190 -0.97 -12.47 -4.97
N ALA A 191 -2.24 -12.35 -4.57
CA ALA A 191 -2.78 -13.04 -3.40
C ALA A 191 -2.95 -14.55 -3.63
N GLU A 192 -3.28 -14.97 -4.85
CA GLU A 192 -3.46 -16.38 -5.22
C GLU A 192 -2.11 -17.11 -5.36
N LEU A 193 -1.03 -16.36 -5.64
CA LEU A 193 0.34 -16.85 -5.73
C LEU A 193 0.95 -17.26 -4.38
N ALA A 194 0.39 -16.78 -3.27
CA ALA A 194 0.84 -17.16 -1.94
C ALA A 194 0.42 -18.60 -1.57
N GLU A 195 -0.61 -19.14 -2.23
CA GLU A 195 -1.12 -20.50 -2.00
C GLU A 195 -0.45 -21.55 -2.89
N LEU A 196 0.15 -21.13 -4.02
CA LEU A 196 0.89 -22.00 -4.93
C LEU A 196 2.34 -22.12 -4.45
N ARG A 197 2.75 -23.35 -4.16
CA ARG A 197 4.04 -23.65 -3.54
C ARG A 197 5.08 -24.19 -4.51
N THR A 198 4.66 -24.89 -5.58
CA THR A 198 5.59 -25.48 -6.55
C THR A 198 5.49 -24.87 -7.95
N LEU A 199 6.54 -25.04 -8.76
CA LEU A 199 6.56 -24.55 -10.16
C LEU A 199 5.45 -25.21 -11.02
N GLN A 200 5.11 -26.47 -10.72
CA GLN A 200 4.05 -27.25 -11.37
C GLN A 200 2.69 -26.65 -11.06
N GLN A 201 2.46 -26.24 -9.81
CA GLN A 201 1.20 -25.60 -9.41
C GLN A 201 0.98 -24.27 -10.11
N ILE A 202 2.04 -23.52 -10.43
CA ILE A 202 1.95 -22.31 -11.26
C ILE A 202 1.59 -22.66 -12.71
N VAL A 203 2.25 -23.66 -13.31
CA VAL A 203 1.95 -24.08 -14.69
C VAL A 203 0.54 -24.64 -14.83
N ASP A 204 0.08 -25.43 -13.87
CA ASP A 204 -1.27 -25.99 -13.81
C ASP A 204 -2.34 -24.88 -13.65
N HIS A 205 -2.01 -23.83 -12.89
CA HIS A 205 -2.89 -22.67 -12.71
C HIS A 205 -2.99 -21.78 -13.96
N LEU A 206 -1.93 -21.71 -14.77
CA LEU A 206 -1.88 -20.92 -16.01
C LEU A 206 -2.56 -21.62 -17.22
N GLN A 207 -2.73 -22.94 -17.17
CA GLN A 207 -3.32 -23.74 -18.26
C GLN A 207 -4.78 -23.43 -18.66
N PRO A 208 -5.73 -23.10 -17.77
CA PRO A 208 -7.15 -23.02 -18.14
C PRO A 208 -7.52 -21.84 -19.04
N ALA A 209 -6.67 -20.82 -19.18
CA ALA A 209 -7.02 -19.57 -19.87
C ALA A 209 -6.64 -19.53 -21.36
N VAL A 210 -5.87 -20.49 -21.88
CA VAL A 210 -5.44 -20.53 -23.30
C VAL A 210 -6.50 -21.21 -24.20
N GLY A 211 -7.61 -21.70 -23.61
CA GLY A 211 -8.58 -22.60 -24.26
C GLY A 211 -9.75 -21.99 -25.02
N GLN A 212 -9.83 -20.67 -25.26
CA GLN A 212 -10.95 -20.09 -26.03
C GLN A 212 -10.50 -19.10 -27.11
N ALA A 213 -10.19 -19.63 -28.30
CA ALA A 213 -10.13 -18.86 -29.54
C ALA A 213 -11.23 -19.33 -30.52
N ALA A 214 -12.08 -18.40 -30.95
CA ALA A 214 -13.13 -18.58 -31.96
C ALA A 214 -12.55 -18.66 -33.39
N PRO A 215 -13.26 -19.27 -34.38
CA PRO A 215 -12.65 -19.68 -35.64
C PRO A 215 -12.46 -18.53 -36.65
N ALA A 216 -11.31 -18.52 -37.32
CA ALA A 216 -10.97 -17.58 -38.39
C ALA A 216 -11.45 -18.07 -39.79
N PRO A 217 -11.75 -17.16 -40.75
CA PRO A 217 -12.22 -17.53 -42.09
C PRO A 217 -11.08 -17.90 -43.06
N ALA A 218 -11.45 -18.71 -44.06
CA ALA A 218 -10.60 -19.37 -45.03
C ALA A 218 -9.82 -18.46 -46.00
N ALA A 219 -8.59 -18.86 -46.33
CA ALA A 219 -7.78 -18.29 -47.40
C ALA A 219 -7.95 -19.04 -48.74
N ALA A 220 -7.87 -18.31 -49.85
CA ALA A 220 -7.81 -18.83 -51.21
C ALA A 220 -6.39 -18.64 -51.82
N PRO A 221 -5.97 -19.44 -52.82
CA PRO A 221 -4.56 -19.63 -53.18
C PRO A 221 -4.13 -18.93 -54.48
N VAL A 222 -2.86 -18.52 -54.62
CA VAL A 222 -2.20 -18.25 -55.92
C VAL A 222 -0.72 -18.68 -55.93
N ALA A 223 -0.31 -19.21 -57.09
CA ALA A 223 0.91 -19.93 -57.46
C ALA A 223 2.10 -19.01 -57.91
N PRO A 224 3.29 -19.57 -58.26
CA PRO A 224 4.60 -18.87 -58.24
C PRO A 224 5.21 -18.49 -59.62
N ALA A 225 6.41 -17.85 -59.57
CA ALA A 225 7.53 -17.74 -60.57
C ALA A 225 7.75 -16.34 -61.24
N PRO A 226 8.90 -16.00 -61.91
CA PRO A 226 10.34 -16.16 -61.56
C PRO A 226 11.34 -15.07 -62.12
N VAL A 227 12.66 -15.21 -61.81
CA VAL A 227 13.95 -14.82 -62.50
C VAL A 227 14.47 -13.35 -62.67
N ALA A 228 15.71 -13.14 -62.16
CA ALA A 228 16.93 -12.30 -62.45
C ALA A 228 17.05 -11.35 -63.70
N PRO A 229 18.13 -10.54 -63.96
CA PRO A 229 19.46 -10.32 -63.29
C PRO A 229 19.98 -8.84 -63.20
N ALA A 230 21.21 -8.64 -62.68
CA ALA A 230 22.00 -7.40 -62.47
C ALA A 230 22.51 -6.69 -63.78
N PRO A 231 22.95 -5.40 -63.76
CA PRO A 231 24.38 -5.08 -63.51
C PRO A 231 24.80 -3.65 -63.00
N ALA A 232 26.01 -3.59 -62.42
CA ALA A 232 27.12 -2.60 -62.53
C ALA A 232 27.11 -1.17 -61.90
N ALA A 233 27.91 -1.07 -60.81
CA ALA A 233 28.96 -0.09 -60.41
C ALA A 233 28.91 1.43 -60.71
N PRO A 234 29.30 2.26 -59.70
CA PRO A 234 30.11 3.46 -59.90
C PRO A 234 31.41 3.52 -59.04
N ALA A 235 32.34 4.38 -59.45
CA ALA A 235 33.65 4.70 -58.85
C ALA A 235 33.64 6.11 -58.16
N PRO A 236 34.66 6.48 -57.34
CA PRO A 236 34.59 7.43 -56.18
C PRO A 236 35.20 8.84 -56.48
N PRO A 237 35.53 9.78 -55.52
CA PRO A 237 35.29 9.98 -54.07
C PRO A 237 34.74 11.44 -53.76
N PRO A 238 34.66 12.00 -52.50
CA PRO A 238 35.79 12.34 -51.61
C PRO A 238 35.60 11.98 -50.11
N GLN A 239 36.72 11.80 -49.40
CA GLN A 239 36.81 11.59 -47.96
C GLN A 239 36.62 12.89 -47.15
N ALA A 240 35.85 12.85 -46.06
CA ALA A 240 36.07 13.63 -44.83
C ALA A 240 35.10 13.22 -43.69
N ASN A 241 35.65 12.61 -42.63
CA ASN A 241 35.41 12.90 -41.19
C ASN A 241 35.51 11.63 -40.34
N GLY A 242 36.62 11.49 -39.59
CA GLY A 242 36.91 10.33 -38.74
C GLY A 242 36.06 10.16 -37.48
N PHE A 243 34.96 10.90 -37.33
CA PHE A 243 34.02 10.75 -36.19
C PHE A 243 32.84 9.82 -36.52
N SER A 244 32.43 9.70 -37.80
CA SER A 244 31.37 8.74 -38.17
C SER A 244 31.87 7.30 -38.05
N ALA A 245 33.14 7.04 -38.42
CA ALA A 245 33.72 5.70 -38.35
C ALA A 245 33.80 5.14 -36.91
N GLU A 246 34.09 5.99 -35.91
CA GLU A 246 34.13 5.61 -34.50
C GLU A 246 32.72 5.32 -33.96
N LEU A 247 31.72 6.10 -34.39
CA LEU A 247 30.32 5.88 -34.03
C LEU A 247 29.71 4.66 -34.73
N GLU A 248 30.14 4.37 -35.96
CA GLU A 248 29.76 3.17 -36.72
C GLU A 248 30.31 1.90 -36.05
N GLU A 249 31.59 1.92 -35.66
CA GLU A 249 32.21 0.79 -34.96
C GLU A 249 31.58 0.55 -33.58
N ALA A 250 31.32 1.62 -32.82
CA ALA A 250 30.61 1.54 -31.55
C ALA A 250 29.17 1.01 -31.71
N MET A 251 28.45 1.47 -32.75
CA MET A 251 27.09 1.00 -33.03
C MET A 251 27.07 -0.50 -33.35
N LEU A 252 27.97 -0.98 -34.22
CA LEU A 252 28.05 -2.40 -34.56
C LEU A 252 28.44 -3.27 -33.35
N ALA A 253 29.34 -2.78 -32.49
CA ALA A 253 29.72 -3.47 -31.26
C ALA A 253 28.55 -3.57 -30.26
N VAL A 254 27.83 -2.47 -30.04
CA VAL A 254 26.67 -2.45 -29.13
C VAL A 254 25.53 -3.32 -29.66
N VAL A 255 25.24 -3.25 -30.97
CA VAL A 255 24.22 -4.11 -31.58
C VAL A 255 24.61 -5.58 -31.43
N SER A 256 25.87 -5.94 -31.71
CA SER A 256 26.38 -7.30 -31.52
C SER A 256 26.21 -7.80 -30.08
N GLU A 257 26.55 -6.99 -29.08
CA GLU A 257 26.39 -7.34 -27.67
C GLU A 257 24.93 -7.49 -27.24
N LYS A 258 24.01 -6.68 -27.80
CA LYS A 258 22.60 -6.67 -27.41
C LYS A 258 21.75 -7.70 -28.18
N THR A 259 22.15 -8.06 -29.40
CA THR A 259 21.39 -9.02 -30.25
C THR A 259 22.07 -10.38 -30.36
N GLY A 260 23.35 -10.51 -30.00
CA GLY A 260 24.12 -11.74 -30.10
C GLY A 260 24.63 -12.08 -31.52
N TYR A 261 24.40 -11.21 -32.51
CA TYR A 261 24.97 -11.39 -33.85
C TYR A 261 26.48 -11.14 -33.81
N PRO A 262 27.33 -12.00 -34.43
CA PRO A 262 28.75 -11.69 -34.60
C PRO A 262 28.90 -10.37 -35.36
N VAL A 263 29.80 -9.49 -34.92
CA VAL A 263 30.06 -8.18 -35.58
C VAL A 263 30.34 -8.35 -37.08
N GLU A 264 30.96 -9.46 -37.48
CA GLU A 264 31.26 -9.80 -38.88
C GLU A 264 30.02 -10.02 -39.77
N MET A 265 28.84 -10.21 -39.16
CA MET A 265 27.55 -10.39 -39.85
C MET A 265 26.68 -9.12 -39.86
N LEU A 266 27.14 -8.03 -39.26
CA LEU A 266 26.39 -6.78 -39.15
C LEU A 266 26.91 -5.75 -40.15
N GLU A 267 26.00 -5.18 -40.94
CA GLU A 267 26.30 -4.09 -41.86
C GLU A 267 25.42 -2.87 -41.57
N MET A 268 25.97 -1.66 -41.66
CA MET A 268 25.28 -0.43 -41.23
C MET A 268 23.98 -0.14 -42.00
N HIS A 269 23.81 -0.68 -43.20
CA HIS A 269 22.63 -0.45 -44.03
C HIS A 269 21.54 -1.50 -43.87
N MET A 270 21.72 -2.48 -42.98
CA MET A 270 20.69 -3.47 -42.66
C MET A 270 19.49 -2.80 -41.99
N ASP A 271 18.29 -3.24 -42.36
CA ASP A 271 17.06 -2.80 -41.73
C ASP A 271 16.93 -3.45 -40.34
N MET A 272 16.74 -2.61 -39.32
CA MET A 272 16.69 -3.05 -37.94
C MET A 272 15.51 -3.99 -37.68
N GLU A 273 14.38 -3.83 -38.36
CA GLU A 273 13.19 -4.66 -38.11
C GLU A 273 13.15 -5.88 -39.02
N SER A 274 13.38 -5.69 -40.32
CA SER A 274 13.23 -6.78 -41.29
C SER A 274 14.46 -7.68 -41.40
N ASP A 275 15.67 -7.14 -41.18
CA ASP A 275 16.92 -7.89 -41.37
C ASP A 275 17.54 -8.34 -40.04
N LEU A 276 17.41 -7.52 -38.98
CA LEU A 276 18.03 -7.77 -37.68
C LEU A 276 17.04 -8.12 -36.55
N GLY A 277 15.73 -8.05 -36.79
CA GLY A 277 14.70 -8.40 -35.79
C GLY A 277 14.72 -7.53 -34.51
N ILE A 278 15.28 -6.33 -34.58
CA ILE A 278 15.41 -5.36 -33.47
C ILE A 278 14.08 -4.57 -33.33
N ASP A 279 13.33 -4.90 -32.29
CA ASP A 279 12.08 -4.23 -31.92
C ASP A 279 12.29 -2.85 -31.26
N SER A 280 11.19 -2.16 -30.96
CA SER A 280 11.21 -0.82 -30.38
C SER A 280 11.82 -0.75 -28.98
N ILE A 281 11.83 -1.85 -28.20
CA ILE A 281 12.43 -1.91 -26.86
C ILE A 281 13.95 -2.07 -27.00
N LYS A 282 14.39 -2.98 -27.86
CA LYS A 282 15.82 -3.25 -28.09
C LYS A 282 16.55 -2.07 -28.72
N ARG A 283 15.86 -1.27 -29.56
CA ARG A 283 16.39 0.00 -30.09
C ARG A 283 16.73 0.99 -28.99
N VAL A 284 15.87 1.13 -27.98
CA VAL A 284 16.10 2.04 -26.84
C VAL A 284 17.26 1.53 -25.98
N GLU A 285 17.38 0.22 -25.77
CA GLU A 285 18.52 -0.37 -25.05
C GLU A 285 19.87 -0.14 -25.76
N ILE A 286 19.91 -0.33 -27.08
CA ILE A 286 21.11 -0.11 -27.92
C ILE A 286 21.52 1.37 -27.85
N LEU A 287 20.58 2.30 -27.93
CA LEU A 287 20.86 3.73 -27.83
C LEU A 287 21.27 4.18 -26.43
N GLY A 288 20.63 3.66 -25.39
CA GLY A 288 21.02 3.91 -24.01
C GLY A 288 22.44 3.42 -23.72
N GLU A 289 22.85 2.28 -24.30
CA GLU A 289 24.22 1.79 -24.22
C GLU A 289 25.20 2.65 -25.04
N MET A 290 24.81 3.10 -26.24
CA MET A 290 25.59 4.04 -27.04
C MET A 290 25.83 5.38 -26.32
N GLN A 291 24.82 5.94 -25.65
CA GLN A 291 24.93 7.17 -24.86
C GLN A 291 25.78 6.97 -23.60
N LYS A 292 25.71 5.80 -22.95
CA LYS A 292 26.61 5.44 -21.84
C LYS A 292 28.08 5.39 -22.28
N ARG A 293 28.35 4.81 -23.46
CA ARG A 293 29.71 4.71 -24.03
C ARG A 293 30.22 6.03 -24.60
N HIS A 294 29.31 6.88 -25.09
CA HIS A 294 29.61 8.20 -25.63
C HIS A 294 28.71 9.28 -24.99
N PRO A 295 29.06 9.76 -23.77
CA PRO A 295 28.24 10.70 -23.00
C PRO A 295 28.00 12.07 -23.66
N ASN A 296 28.71 12.36 -24.75
CA ASN A 296 28.57 13.60 -25.51
C ASN A 296 27.48 13.51 -26.60
N LEU A 297 26.84 12.35 -26.78
CA LEU A 297 25.72 12.20 -27.72
C LEU A 297 24.45 12.88 -27.18
N PRO A 298 23.67 13.56 -28.03
CA PRO A 298 22.40 14.16 -27.64
C PRO A 298 21.36 13.09 -27.24
N GLU A 299 20.45 13.47 -26.36
CA GLU A 299 19.30 12.63 -25.97
C GLU A 299 18.27 12.62 -27.12
N VAL A 300 17.91 11.43 -27.62
CA VAL A 300 17.03 11.28 -28.79
C VAL A 300 15.62 10.92 -28.35
N ASN A 301 14.61 11.59 -28.95
CA ASN A 301 13.20 11.34 -28.66
C ASN A 301 12.73 9.98 -29.22
N PRO A 302 12.05 9.13 -28.42
CA PRO A 302 11.47 7.85 -28.87
C PRO A 302 10.58 7.91 -30.12
N ALA A 303 9.89 9.03 -30.35
CA ALA A 303 9.02 9.21 -31.52
C ALA A 303 9.80 9.42 -32.83
N GLU A 304 10.99 10.01 -32.77
CA GLU A 304 11.84 10.25 -33.94
C GLU A 304 12.59 8.97 -34.37
N LEU A 305 12.81 8.07 -33.41
CA LEU A 305 13.46 6.77 -33.61
C LEU A 305 12.60 5.75 -34.37
N ALA A 306 11.28 5.89 -34.32
CA ALA A 306 10.36 5.01 -35.07
C ALA A 306 10.49 5.19 -36.59
N GLU A 307 10.94 6.36 -37.05
CA GLU A 307 11.09 6.72 -38.46
C GLU A 307 12.44 6.26 -39.06
N LEU A 308 13.43 5.94 -38.22
CA LEU A 308 14.75 5.45 -38.64
C LEU A 308 14.71 3.92 -38.77
N ARG A 309 15.06 3.42 -39.95
CA ARG A 309 14.97 2.00 -40.30
C ARG A 309 16.30 1.27 -40.29
N THR A 310 17.42 1.95 -40.53
CA THR A 310 18.74 1.32 -40.58
C THR A 310 19.70 1.84 -39.51
N LEU A 311 20.72 1.05 -39.16
CA LEU A 311 21.77 1.46 -38.20
C LEU A 311 22.52 2.72 -38.67
N GLN A 312 22.74 2.86 -39.98
CA GLN A 312 23.35 4.04 -40.59
C GLN A 312 22.50 5.29 -40.37
N GLN A 313 21.18 5.19 -40.47
CA GLN A 313 20.28 6.34 -40.26
C GLN A 313 20.32 6.84 -38.82
N ILE A 314 20.50 5.95 -37.84
CA ILE A 314 20.71 6.33 -36.43
C ILE A 314 22.04 7.06 -36.27
N VAL A 315 23.12 6.53 -36.84
CA VAL A 315 24.45 7.15 -36.74
C VAL A 315 24.49 8.51 -37.44
N ASP A 316 23.86 8.64 -38.61
CA ASP A 316 23.77 9.90 -39.35
C ASP A 316 22.95 10.95 -38.57
N HIS A 317 21.88 10.51 -37.89
CA HIS A 317 21.04 11.37 -37.04
C HIS A 317 21.82 11.86 -35.80
N LEU A 318 22.50 10.96 -35.09
CA LEU A 318 23.36 11.30 -33.96
C LEU A 318 24.53 12.22 -34.37
N GLY A 319 25.07 12.04 -35.57
CA GLY A 319 26.13 12.87 -36.13
C GLY A 319 25.68 14.27 -36.56
N THR A 320 24.40 14.45 -36.94
CA THR A 320 23.88 15.75 -37.41
C THR A 320 23.55 16.72 -36.27
N ASP A 321 23.18 16.22 -35.09
CA ASP A 321 22.87 17.06 -33.93
C ASP A 321 24.11 17.59 -33.19
N LEU A 322 25.25 16.93 -33.33
CA LEU A 322 26.55 17.44 -32.86
C LEU A 322 27.06 18.65 -33.68
N GLY A 323 26.60 18.81 -34.92
CA GLY A 323 26.99 19.90 -35.82
C GLY A 323 26.34 21.26 -35.54
N LYS A 324 25.38 21.33 -34.60
CA LYS A 324 24.59 22.54 -34.30
C LYS A 324 24.95 23.25 -32.99
N ALA A 325 25.93 22.77 -32.23
CA ALA A 325 26.41 23.43 -31.02
C ALA A 325 27.71 24.21 -31.27
N ASN A 326 27.69 25.55 -31.16
CA ASN A 326 28.89 26.38 -31.08
C ASN A 326 28.53 27.76 -30.47
N PRO A 327 29.49 28.59 -30.02
CA PRO A 327 30.51 28.43 -28.98
C PRO A 327 30.40 29.53 -27.89
N ALA A 328 30.70 29.24 -26.61
CA ALA A 328 31.23 30.26 -25.67
C ALA A 328 31.75 29.64 -24.37
N THR A 329 33.05 29.37 -24.32
CA THR A 329 33.80 29.31 -23.05
C THR A 329 35.03 30.20 -23.18
N ALA A 330 35.14 31.18 -22.28
CA ALA A 330 36.41 31.79 -21.90
C ALA A 330 36.26 32.51 -20.56
N GLY A 331 37.04 32.09 -19.55
CA GLY A 331 37.32 32.92 -18.37
C GLY A 331 37.46 32.15 -17.06
N ALA A 332 38.61 31.50 -16.88
CA ALA A 332 39.00 30.80 -15.66
C ALA A 332 39.15 31.71 -14.44
N GLY A 333 38.84 31.17 -13.26
CA GLY A 333 39.31 31.62 -11.96
C GLY A 333 39.28 30.45 -10.98
N SER A 334 40.44 29.83 -10.73
CA SER A 334 40.57 28.71 -9.81
C SER A 334 40.35 29.18 -8.36
N SER A 335 39.33 28.61 -7.73
CA SER A 335 39.27 28.45 -6.28
C SER A 335 38.81 27.03 -6.02
N SER A 336 39.49 26.31 -5.13
CA SER A 336 39.14 24.96 -4.71
C SER A 336 37.76 24.96 -4.04
N THR A 337 36.70 24.81 -4.84
CA THR A 337 35.34 24.60 -4.36
C THR A 337 35.17 23.12 -4.07
N ARG A 338 34.84 22.80 -2.82
CA ARG A 338 34.42 21.46 -2.37
C ARG A 338 33.39 20.92 -3.36
N ASP A 339 33.60 19.71 -3.90
CA ASP A 339 32.65 19.03 -4.79
C ASP A 339 31.37 18.71 -4.02
N ARG A 340 30.44 19.68 -3.99
CA ARG A 340 29.09 19.48 -3.46
C ARG A 340 28.29 18.75 -4.51
N VAL A 341 27.62 17.67 -4.12
CA VAL A 341 26.77 16.93 -5.05
C VAL A 341 25.50 17.75 -5.30
N PRO A 342 25.16 18.06 -6.56
CA PRO A 342 24.00 18.90 -6.90
C PRO A 342 22.67 18.26 -6.51
N ALA A 343 21.60 19.07 -6.50
CA ALA A 343 20.24 18.58 -6.36
C ALA A 343 19.81 17.86 -7.66
N PRO A 344 19.10 16.72 -7.57
CA PRO A 344 18.54 16.07 -8.74
C PRO A 344 17.49 16.97 -9.39
N THR A 345 17.57 17.14 -10.70
CA THR A 345 16.62 17.95 -11.48
C THR A 345 15.54 17.06 -12.08
N ASN A 346 14.28 17.54 -12.09
CA ASN A 346 13.16 16.92 -12.82
C ASN A 346 12.69 15.55 -12.28
N HIS A 347 12.25 15.49 -11.01
CA HIS A 347 11.60 14.30 -10.43
C HIS A 347 10.15 14.60 -10.00
N ALA A 348 9.29 13.57 -10.03
CA ALA A 348 7.88 13.68 -9.63
C ALA A 348 7.62 13.41 -8.12
N ILE A 349 8.66 12.99 -7.37
CA ILE A 349 8.55 12.69 -5.94
C ILE A 349 8.23 13.96 -5.15
N THR A 350 7.12 13.93 -4.42
CA THR A 350 6.69 15.03 -3.56
C THR A 350 7.22 14.88 -2.13
N ARG A 351 7.42 16.02 -1.48
CA ARG A 351 7.72 16.14 -0.06
C ARG A 351 6.53 16.79 0.61
N ASN A 352 5.94 16.13 1.60
CA ASN A 352 4.74 16.61 2.27
C ASN A 352 4.96 16.76 3.77
N LEU A 353 4.58 17.90 4.32
CA LEU A 353 4.60 18.17 5.74
C LEU A 353 3.31 17.66 6.39
N VAL A 354 3.44 17.10 7.59
CA VAL A 354 2.28 16.66 8.38
C VAL A 354 1.82 17.82 9.26
N GLN A 355 0.52 18.14 9.20
CA GLN A 355 -0.09 19.18 10.00
C GLN A 355 -1.47 18.78 10.53
N LEU A 356 -1.96 19.53 11.52
CA LEU A 356 -3.32 19.40 12.05
C LEU A 356 -4.33 19.99 11.08
N LYS A 357 -5.38 19.23 10.79
CA LYS A 357 -6.58 19.66 10.08
C LYS A 357 -7.76 19.73 11.05
N THR A 358 -8.41 20.90 11.14
CA THR A 358 -9.63 21.04 11.94
C THR A 358 -10.82 20.37 11.27
N LEU A 359 -11.60 19.62 12.04
CA LEU A 359 -12.80 18.92 11.59
C LEU A 359 -14.06 19.51 12.22
N PRO A 360 -15.20 19.50 11.50
CA PRO A 360 -16.48 19.76 12.13
C PRO A 360 -16.85 18.62 13.10
N LEU A 361 -17.78 18.89 14.02
CA LEU A 361 -18.34 17.86 14.88
C LEU A 361 -18.99 16.75 14.04
N PRO A 362 -18.96 15.48 14.52
CA PRO A 362 -19.57 14.35 13.82
C PRO A 362 -21.06 14.54 13.56
N ASP A 363 -21.52 14.04 12.43
CA ASP A 363 -22.94 13.68 12.26
C ASP A 363 -23.24 12.38 13.03
N VAL A 364 -24.52 12.05 13.18
CA VAL A 364 -24.94 10.85 13.91
C VAL A 364 -25.68 9.91 12.96
N LEU A 365 -25.05 8.78 12.63
CA LEU A 365 -25.71 7.67 11.95
C LEU A 365 -26.67 6.97 12.91
N GLU A 366 -27.95 6.86 12.54
CA GLU A 366 -28.94 6.09 13.29
C GLU A 366 -28.71 4.58 13.04
N TYR A 367 -28.13 3.88 14.00
CA TYR A 367 -27.99 2.42 13.94
C TYR A 367 -28.01 1.77 15.33
N THR A 368 -28.39 0.49 15.38
CA THR A 368 -28.33 -0.33 16.59
C THR A 368 -27.71 -1.68 16.29
N LEU A 369 -27.04 -2.26 17.27
CA LEU A 369 -26.58 -3.64 17.16
C LEU A 369 -27.79 -4.61 17.17
N PRO A 370 -27.74 -5.71 16.37
CA PRO A 370 -28.70 -6.81 16.46
C PRO A 370 -28.77 -7.43 17.86
N GLN A 371 -29.90 -8.06 18.19
CA GLN A 371 -30.13 -8.65 19.53
C GLN A 371 -29.20 -9.83 19.87
N ASP A 372 -28.62 -10.48 18.86
CA ASP A 372 -27.64 -11.56 18.99
C ASP A 372 -26.19 -11.06 19.01
N ALA A 373 -25.97 -9.74 18.88
CA ALA A 373 -24.67 -9.10 18.91
C ALA A 373 -24.42 -8.27 20.18
N CYS A 374 -23.15 -8.05 20.51
CA CYS A 374 -22.72 -7.15 21.57
C CYS A 374 -21.58 -6.23 21.12
N CYS A 375 -21.41 -5.13 21.86
CA CYS A 375 -20.21 -4.30 21.82
C CYS A 375 -19.25 -4.75 22.92
N LEU A 376 -18.03 -5.10 22.53
CA LEU A 376 -16.94 -5.41 23.46
C LEU A 376 -16.12 -4.15 23.74
N ILE A 377 -15.93 -3.83 25.02
CA ILE A 377 -15.08 -2.72 25.49
C ILE A 377 -13.92 -3.29 26.30
N THR A 378 -12.68 -2.81 26.11
CA THR A 378 -11.58 -3.12 27.05
C THR A 378 -11.63 -2.21 28.27
N ASP A 379 -11.37 -2.76 29.45
CA ASP A 379 -11.35 -2.00 30.70
C ASP A 379 -10.03 -1.24 30.86
N GLU A 380 -10.10 0.10 30.88
CA GLU A 380 -8.97 0.94 31.21
C GLU A 380 -8.83 1.19 32.73
N GLY A 381 -9.77 0.67 33.53
CA GLY A 381 -9.71 0.70 34.99
C GLY A 381 -10.21 1.99 35.63
N THR A 382 -10.79 2.91 34.86
CA THR A 382 -11.32 4.21 35.33
C THR A 382 -12.81 4.36 35.05
N ALA A 383 -13.40 5.47 35.49
CA ALA A 383 -14.80 5.80 35.21
C ALA A 383 -15.11 6.03 33.72
N VAL A 384 -14.11 6.23 32.84
CA VAL A 384 -14.35 6.36 31.39
C VAL A 384 -15.00 5.10 30.84
N THR A 385 -14.49 3.92 31.20
CA THR A 385 -15.09 2.62 30.81
C THR A 385 -16.55 2.53 31.25
N THR A 386 -16.84 2.94 32.50
CA THR A 386 -18.22 2.98 33.03
C THR A 386 -19.12 3.88 32.19
N GLN A 387 -18.66 5.10 31.89
CA GLN A 387 -19.46 6.11 31.17
C GLN A 387 -19.69 5.72 29.70
N VAL A 388 -18.68 5.18 29.02
CA VAL A 388 -18.84 4.66 27.64
C VAL A 388 -19.84 3.51 27.62
N ALA A 389 -19.69 2.53 28.52
CA ALA A 389 -20.62 1.40 28.61
C ALA A 389 -22.05 1.87 28.89
N GLN A 390 -22.23 2.84 29.79
CA GLN A 390 -23.54 3.42 30.10
C GLN A 390 -24.14 4.17 28.91
N ALA A 391 -23.34 4.91 28.14
CA ALA A 391 -23.80 5.62 26.95
C ALA A 391 -24.30 4.64 25.87
N LEU A 392 -23.57 3.55 25.61
CA LEU A 392 -23.97 2.54 24.63
C LEU A 392 -25.21 1.74 25.09
N VAL A 393 -25.30 1.41 26.38
CA VAL A 393 -26.52 0.81 26.96
C VAL A 393 -27.73 1.73 26.78
N ALA A 394 -27.56 3.04 26.93
CA ALA A 394 -28.65 4.00 26.71
C ALA A 394 -29.12 4.05 25.24
N GLN A 395 -28.25 3.67 24.29
CA GLN A 395 -28.62 3.45 22.88
C GLN A 395 -29.28 2.09 22.62
N GLY A 396 -29.54 1.30 23.68
CA GLY A 396 -30.16 -0.02 23.58
C GLY A 396 -29.19 -1.14 23.25
N TRP A 397 -27.88 -0.89 23.26
CA TRP A 397 -26.88 -1.91 22.93
C TRP A 397 -26.62 -2.85 24.10
N ARG A 398 -26.33 -4.11 23.77
CA ARG A 398 -25.72 -5.04 24.72
C ARG A 398 -24.21 -4.79 24.77
N VAL A 399 -23.66 -4.66 25.97
CA VAL A 399 -22.26 -4.32 26.19
C VAL A 399 -21.60 -5.36 27.10
N ALA A 400 -20.39 -5.78 26.74
CA ALA A 400 -19.52 -6.61 27.56
C ALA A 400 -18.16 -5.93 27.73
N VAL A 401 -17.55 -6.10 28.90
CA VAL A 401 -16.25 -5.51 29.23
C VAL A 401 -15.19 -6.61 29.41
N LEU A 402 -14.07 -6.50 28.69
CA LEU A 402 -12.91 -7.37 28.84
C LEU A 402 -11.85 -6.68 29.71
N SER A 403 -11.44 -7.33 30.79
CA SER A 403 -10.42 -6.80 31.71
C SER A 403 -9.11 -7.53 31.54
N PHE A 404 -8.00 -6.79 31.51
CA PHE A 404 -6.67 -7.37 31.59
C PHE A 404 -6.28 -7.70 33.05
N PRO A 405 -5.22 -8.49 33.27
CA PRO A 405 -4.70 -8.76 34.61
C PRO A 405 -4.31 -7.49 35.37
N GLN A 406 -4.46 -7.53 36.70
CA GLN A 406 -4.14 -6.40 37.58
C GLN A 406 -2.65 -5.99 37.55
N THR A 407 -1.78 -6.86 37.05
CA THR A 407 -0.36 -6.56 36.81
C THR A 407 -0.15 -5.54 35.69
N VAL A 408 -1.12 -5.38 34.80
CA VAL A 408 -1.08 -4.48 33.64
C VAL A 408 -2.02 -3.28 33.83
N VAL A 409 -3.23 -3.53 34.34
CA VAL A 409 -4.24 -2.51 34.66
C VAL A 409 -4.59 -2.57 36.15
N GLY A 410 -4.05 -1.64 36.93
CA GLY A 410 -4.05 -1.74 38.40
C GLY A 410 -5.42 -1.68 39.09
N SER A 411 -6.47 -1.24 38.40
CA SER A 411 -7.84 -1.15 38.92
C SER A 411 -8.87 -1.65 37.90
N GLN A 412 -10.07 -1.96 38.38
CA GLN A 412 -11.21 -2.32 37.54
C GLN A 412 -12.30 -1.25 37.66
N ALA A 413 -12.90 -0.85 36.54
CA ALA A 413 -14.00 0.10 36.54
C ALA A 413 -15.26 -0.48 37.18
N GLU A 414 -16.04 0.35 37.89
CA GLU A 414 -17.37 -0.04 38.37
C GLU A 414 -18.34 -0.08 37.20
N LEU A 415 -18.96 -1.23 36.91
CA LEU A 415 -19.80 -1.39 35.73
C LEU A 415 -21.31 -1.20 36.05
N PRO A 416 -22.11 -0.70 35.09
CA PRO A 416 -23.56 -0.69 35.23
C PRO A 416 -24.12 -2.11 35.43
N ALA A 417 -25.24 -2.24 36.15
CA ALA A 417 -25.79 -3.54 36.56
C ALA A 417 -26.12 -4.51 35.42
N ASN A 418 -26.32 -4.00 34.20
CA ASN A 418 -26.65 -4.76 33.01
C ASN A 418 -25.45 -4.98 32.06
N VAL A 419 -24.24 -4.62 32.49
CA VAL A 419 -23.00 -4.81 31.73
C VAL A 419 -22.19 -5.93 32.36
N GLY A 420 -21.84 -6.91 31.54
CA GLY A 420 -21.05 -8.06 31.97
C GLY A 420 -19.55 -7.83 31.90
N ARG A 421 -18.78 -8.65 32.64
CA ARG A 421 -17.32 -8.59 32.67
C ARG A 421 -16.72 -9.98 32.44
N VAL A 422 -15.76 -10.06 31.53
CA VAL A 422 -14.85 -11.20 31.36
C VAL A 422 -13.45 -10.74 31.71
N VAL A 423 -12.72 -11.54 32.48
CA VAL A 423 -11.34 -11.22 32.90
C VAL A 423 -10.38 -12.15 32.16
N CYS A 424 -9.51 -11.58 31.35
CA CYS A 424 -8.39 -12.30 30.77
C CYS A 424 -7.33 -12.47 31.87
N THR A 425 -7.08 -13.71 32.31
CA THR A 425 -6.21 -13.99 33.46
C THR A 425 -4.73 -14.07 33.10
N ASP A 426 -4.41 -14.28 31.81
CA ASP A 426 -3.06 -14.39 31.26
C ASP A 426 -2.96 -13.53 29.99
N LEU A 427 -1.75 -13.15 29.61
CA LEU A 427 -1.45 -12.27 28.47
C LEU A 427 -0.97 -13.04 27.23
N ASN A 428 -0.98 -14.38 27.27
CA ASN A 428 -0.75 -15.18 26.08
C ASN A 428 -1.96 -15.17 25.13
N GLU A 429 -1.71 -15.41 23.85
CA GLU A 429 -2.71 -15.35 22.78
C GLU A 429 -3.86 -16.35 23.00
N THR A 430 -3.58 -17.56 23.52
CA THR A 430 -4.59 -18.59 23.78
C THR A 430 -5.61 -18.15 24.83
N ALA A 431 -5.15 -17.62 25.97
CA ALA A 431 -6.02 -17.13 27.04
C ALA A 431 -6.88 -15.93 26.59
N LEU A 432 -6.32 -15.08 25.72
CA LEU A 432 -7.06 -14.00 25.10
C LEU A 432 -8.17 -14.54 24.18
N GLN A 433 -7.86 -15.52 23.32
CA GLN A 433 -8.84 -16.15 22.44
C GLN A 433 -9.97 -16.85 23.22
N GLU A 434 -9.63 -17.54 24.32
CA GLU A 434 -10.63 -18.14 25.23
C GLU A 434 -11.54 -17.07 25.85
N SER A 435 -10.97 -15.92 26.24
CA SER A 435 -11.73 -14.80 26.81
C SER A 435 -12.68 -14.18 25.78
N LEU A 436 -12.24 -13.99 24.53
CA LEU A 436 -13.10 -13.50 23.43
C LEU A 436 -14.23 -14.49 23.11
N THR A 437 -13.92 -15.78 23.13
CA THR A 437 -14.91 -16.86 22.95
C THR A 437 -15.94 -16.85 24.07
N ALA A 438 -15.51 -16.65 25.32
CA ALA A 438 -16.40 -16.55 26.47
C ALA A 438 -17.32 -15.33 26.38
N VAL A 439 -16.80 -14.18 25.93
CA VAL A 439 -17.62 -12.98 25.65
C VAL A 439 -18.70 -13.30 24.62
N ALA A 440 -18.32 -13.89 23.48
CA ALA A 440 -19.26 -14.25 22.42
C ALA A 440 -20.34 -15.24 22.89
N ALA A 441 -19.96 -16.25 23.67
CA ALA A 441 -20.87 -17.26 24.19
C ALA A 441 -21.86 -16.70 25.22
N GLN A 442 -21.42 -15.76 26.07
CA GLN A 442 -22.25 -15.24 27.17
C GLN A 442 -23.10 -14.03 26.76
N TYR A 443 -22.59 -13.19 25.86
CA TYR A 443 -23.22 -11.91 25.51
C TYR A 443 -23.67 -11.83 24.04
N GLY A 444 -23.33 -12.80 23.21
CA GLY A 444 -23.62 -12.79 21.77
C GLY A 444 -22.42 -12.36 20.94
N ARG A 445 -22.49 -12.55 19.61
CA ARG A 445 -21.38 -12.29 18.69
C ARG A 445 -20.82 -10.88 18.86
N ILE A 446 -19.52 -10.69 18.70
CA ILE A 446 -18.91 -9.37 18.83
C ILE A 446 -19.14 -8.63 17.52
N GLY A 447 -20.06 -7.65 17.53
CA GLY A 447 -20.43 -6.84 16.37
C GLY A 447 -19.80 -5.45 16.38
N SER A 448 -19.20 -5.03 17.48
CA SER A 448 -18.41 -3.80 17.59
C SER A 448 -17.39 -3.94 18.71
N PHE A 449 -16.23 -3.31 18.53
CA PHE A 449 -15.14 -3.33 19.50
C PHE A 449 -14.64 -1.92 19.77
N VAL A 450 -14.46 -1.58 21.05
CA VAL A 450 -13.89 -0.31 21.51
C VAL A 450 -12.77 -0.61 22.48
N HIS A 451 -11.53 -0.38 22.08
CA HIS A 451 -10.39 -0.42 22.99
C HIS A 451 -10.21 0.92 23.69
N LEU A 452 -10.26 0.95 25.03
CA LEU A 452 -9.89 2.10 25.85
C LEU A 452 -8.49 1.86 26.41
N HIS A 453 -7.51 2.69 26.03
CA HIS A 453 -6.12 2.50 26.44
C HIS A 453 -5.87 3.12 27.84
N PRO A 454 -5.47 2.32 28.85
CA PRO A 454 -5.17 2.85 30.18
C PRO A 454 -3.84 3.59 30.22
N ARG A 455 -3.75 4.59 31.10
CA ARG A 455 -2.47 5.27 31.40
C ARG A 455 -1.63 4.41 32.35
N THR A 456 -0.78 3.57 31.79
CA THR A 456 0.08 2.63 32.52
C THR A 456 1.49 2.60 31.93
N ALA A 457 2.45 2.05 32.66
CA ALA A 457 3.80 1.79 32.13
C ALA A 457 3.85 0.53 31.25
N ALA A 458 2.78 -0.28 31.22
CA ALA A 458 2.70 -1.54 30.48
C ALA A 458 2.10 -1.41 29.06
N SER A 459 2.21 -0.22 28.43
CA SER A 459 1.55 0.08 27.16
C SER A 459 1.97 -0.82 26.01
N THR A 460 3.24 -1.22 25.92
CA THR A 460 3.70 -2.18 24.90
C THR A 460 2.98 -3.52 25.02
N THR A 461 2.78 -4.00 26.25
CA THR A 461 2.06 -5.25 26.51
C THR A 461 0.60 -5.13 26.08
N ILE A 462 -0.07 -4.01 26.42
CA ILE A 462 -1.47 -3.77 26.03
C ILE A 462 -1.60 -3.63 24.52
N LEU A 463 -0.74 -2.84 23.88
CA LEU A 463 -0.72 -2.66 22.44
C LEU A 463 -0.61 -4.01 21.71
N LYS A 464 0.26 -4.90 22.18
CA LYS A 464 0.36 -6.28 21.68
C LYS A 464 -0.93 -7.08 21.91
N GLN A 465 -1.60 -6.93 23.06
CA GLN A 465 -2.91 -7.56 23.26
C GLN A 465 -3.95 -7.04 22.26
N VAL A 466 -4.00 -5.73 22.01
CA VAL A 466 -4.95 -5.14 21.05
C VAL A 466 -4.67 -5.61 19.61
N PHE A 467 -3.40 -5.77 19.25
CA PHE A 467 -3.00 -6.40 18.00
C PHE A 467 -3.58 -7.82 17.85
N PHE A 468 -3.49 -8.66 18.89
CA PHE A 468 -4.09 -9.99 18.87
C PHE A 468 -5.63 -9.98 18.96
N ILE A 469 -6.22 -9.02 19.65
CA ILE A 469 -7.67 -8.82 19.62
C ILE A 469 -8.10 -8.53 18.17
N ALA A 470 -7.42 -7.61 17.48
CA ALA A 470 -7.70 -7.32 16.08
C ALA A 470 -7.57 -8.58 15.20
N LYS A 471 -6.48 -9.35 15.37
CA LYS A 471 -6.27 -10.66 14.71
C LYS A 471 -7.49 -11.58 14.86
N HIS A 472 -7.98 -11.77 16.08
CA HIS A 472 -9.07 -12.70 16.37
C HIS A 472 -10.47 -12.14 16.11
N LEU A 473 -10.61 -10.81 16.00
CA LEU A 473 -11.90 -10.17 15.72
C LEU A 473 -12.17 -9.99 14.23
N LYS A 474 -11.20 -10.23 13.33
CA LYS A 474 -11.37 -10.09 11.87
C LYS A 474 -12.64 -10.78 11.38
N GLU A 475 -12.77 -12.09 11.60
CA GLU A 475 -13.89 -12.88 11.07
C GLU A 475 -15.23 -12.40 11.63
N THR A 476 -15.35 -12.28 12.96
CA THR A 476 -16.62 -11.87 13.59
C THR A 476 -17.05 -10.45 13.21
N LEU A 477 -16.13 -9.50 13.06
CA LEU A 477 -16.48 -8.13 12.66
C LEU A 477 -16.79 -8.04 11.17
N HIS A 478 -16.12 -8.82 10.33
CA HIS A 478 -16.42 -8.89 8.90
C HIS A 478 -17.81 -9.52 8.65
N ASP A 479 -18.10 -10.65 9.31
CA ASP A 479 -19.41 -11.29 9.25
C ASP A 479 -20.51 -10.36 9.79
N ALA A 480 -20.22 -9.64 10.88
CA ALA A 480 -21.14 -8.66 11.42
C ALA A 480 -21.40 -7.52 10.42
N ALA A 481 -20.35 -6.99 9.76
CA ALA A 481 -20.48 -5.94 8.74
C ALA A 481 -21.29 -6.41 7.52
N ALA A 482 -21.19 -7.69 7.14
CA ALA A 482 -21.99 -8.26 6.05
C ALA A 482 -23.47 -8.46 6.41
N GLN A 483 -23.79 -8.66 7.70
CA GLN A 483 -25.14 -9.00 8.17
C GLN A 483 -25.92 -7.82 8.75
N GLN A 484 -25.27 -6.69 9.05
CA GLN A 484 -25.89 -5.54 9.70
C GLN A 484 -25.38 -4.24 9.08
N ASP A 485 -26.07 -3.11 9.31
CA ASP A 485 -25.69 -1.84 8.67
C ASP A 485 -24.28 -1.33 9.07
N ARG A 486 -23.76 -1.76 10.24
CA ARG A 486 -22.44 -1.32 10.72
C ARG A 486 -21.80 -2.27 11.73
N ALA A 487 -20.55 -2.65 11.49
CA ALA A 487 -19.64 -3.17 12.51
C ALA A 487 -18.48 -2.19 12.72
N ALA A 488 -17.88 -2.15 13.91
CA ALA A 488 -16.86 -1.17 14.25
C ALA A 488 -15.64 -1.76 14.97
N PHE A 489 -14.45 -1.27 14.62
CA PHE A 489 -13.20 -1.45 15.36
C PHE A 489 -12.65 -0.07 15.74
N MET A 490 -12.76 0.29 17.02
CA MET A 490 -12.32 1.59 17.53
C MET A 490 -11.21 1.43 18.55
N THR A 491 -10.19 2.27 18.46
CA THR A 491 -9.16 2.41 19.49
C THR A 491 -9.19 3.81 20.06
N VAL A 492 -9.04 3.94 21.38
CA VAL A 492 -9.07 5.22 22.09
C VAL A 492 -7.81 5.32 22.93
N MET A 493 -7.04 6.38 22.73
CA MET A 493 -5.83 6.70 23.47
C MET A 493 -5.94 8.07 24.13
N GLN A 494 -5.02 8.37 25.04
CA GLN A 494 -4.92 9.66 25.71
C GLN A 494 -3.50 10.21 25.55
N LEU A 495 -3.27 10.95 24.46
CA LEU A 495 -2.01 11.65 24.17
C LEU A 495 -2.13 13.12 24.61
N ASP A 496 -2.39 14.02 23.66
CA ASP A 496 -2.55 15.46 23.84
C ASP A 496 -3.84 15.99 23.18
N GLY A 497 -4.67 15.12 22.61
CA GLY A 497 -5.87 15.53 21.88
C GLY A 497 -5.59 16.17 20.51
N ALA A 498 -4.34 16.14 20.07
CA ALA A 498 -3.84 16.63 18.80
C ALA A 498 -2.96 15.57 18.12
N LEU A 499 -3.22 14.29 18.41
CA LEU A 499 -2.52 13.15 17.82
C LEU A 499 -1.00 13.21 18.04
N GLY A 500 -0.56 13.79 19.16
CA GLY A 500 0.85 13.93 19.55
C GLY A 500 1.59 15.12 18.93
N LEU A 501 0.91 16.03 18.21
CA LEU A 501 1.55 17.18 17.55
C LEU A 501 1.55 18.46 18.40
N ASP A 502 0.70 18.57 19.43
CA ASP A 502 0.66 19.76 20.31
C ASP A 502 1.72 19.65 21.42
N GLY A 503 1.99 18.43 21.89
CA GLY A 503 3.08 18.13 22.81
C GLY A 503 2.96 18.82 24.18
N GLN A 504 1.78 19.32 24.54
CA GLN A 504 1.53 20.08 25.78
C GLN A 504 1.55 19.21 27.04
N ILE A 505 1.48 17.89 26.89
CA ILE A 505 1.40 16.93 27.99
C ILE A 505 2.48 15.87 27.82
N ASP A 506 3.03 15.42 28.95
CA ASP A 506 3.84 14.21 29.01
C ASP A 506 2.95 12.98 28.78
N PHE A 507 2.98 12.45 27.55
CA PHE A 507 2.21 11.28 27.12
C PHE A 507 3.14 10.15 26.67
N ASP A 508 2.59 8.93 26.67
CA ASP A 508 3.30 7.75 26.20
C ASP A 508 3.11 7.55 24.68
N PRO A 509 4.17 7.70 23.86
CA PRO A 509 4.08 7.56 22.40
C PRO A 509 3.75 6.14 21.96
N ILE A 510 3.97 5.11 22.80
CA ILE A 510 3.66 3.71 22.46
C ILE A 510 2.18 3.53 22.16
N SER A 511 1.30 4.14 22.96
CA SER A 511 -0.15 4.08 22.74
C SER A 511 -0.58 4.72 21.42
N GLY A 512 0.21 5.67 20.89
CA GLY A 512 0.00 6.27 19.58
C GLY A 512 0.09 5.28 18.41
N GLY A 513 0.81 4.16 18.58
CA GLY A 513 0.87 3.09 17.57
C GLY A 513 -0.48 2.45 17.22
N LEU A 514 -1.51 2.63 18.08
CA LEU A 514 -2.87 2.20 17.79
C LEU A 514 -3.48 2.92 16.57
N CYS A 515 -3.03 4.14 16.24
CA CYS A 515 -3.40 4.81 15.00
C CYS A 515 -2.90 4.02 13.79
N GLY A 516 -1.61 3.68 13.73
CA GLY A 516 -1.03 2.80 12.72
C GLY A 516 -1.75 1.45 12.58
N LEU A 517 -2.08 0.78 13.69
CA LEU A 517 -2.89 -0.45 13.68
C LEU A 517 -4.25 -0.22 13.01
N THR A 518 -4.97 0.81 13.47
CA THR A 518 -6.34 1.08 13.03
C THR A 518 -6.39 1.45 11.55
N LYS A 519 -5.41 2.21 11.06
CA LYS A 519 -5.29 2.56 9.63
C LYS A 519 -5.03 1.34 8.75
N THR A 520 -4.11 0.46 9.15
CA THR A 520 -3.87 -0.79 8.39
C THR A 520 -5.09 -1.71 8.42
N VAL A 521 -5.73 -1.87 9.57
CA VAL A 521 -6.94 -2.68 9.71
C VAL A 521 -8.11 -2.11 8.89
N ASN A 522 -8.23 -0.78 8.78
CA ASN A 522 -9.21 -0.13 7.90
C ASN A 522 -9.03 -0.54 6.42
N LEU A 523 -7.78 -0.68 5.98
CA LEU A 523 -7.45 -1.11 4.61
C LEU A 523 -7.66 -2.62 4.42
N GLU A 524 -7.36 -3.43 5.44
CA GLU A 524 -7.58 -4.88 5.40
C GLU A 524 -9.07 -5.26 5.49
N TRP A 525 -9.88 -4.46 6.20
CA TRP A 525 -11.29 -4.73 6.48
C TRP A 525 -12.19 -3.59 5.95
N PRO A 526 -12.27 -3.38 4.62
CA PRO A 526 -12.94 -2.21 4.03
C PRO A 526 -14.43 -2.09 4.41
N GLN A 527 -15.09 -3.18 4.82
CA GLN A 527 -16.49 -3.18 5.28
C GLN A 527 -16.64 -2.79 6.75
N VAL A 528 -15.61 -2.96 7.60
CA VAL A 528 -15.65 -2.63 9.02
C VAL A 528 -15.31 -1.15 9.22
N TYR A 529 -16.11 -0.43 10.00
CA TYR A 529 -15.80 0.95 10.35
C TYR A 529 -14.63 1.00 11.35
N CYS A 530 -13.52 1.63 10.95
CA CYS A 530 -12.33 1.72 11.79
C CYS A 530 -12.06 3.18 12.22
N ARG A 531 -11.76 3.39 13.50
CA ARG A 531 -11.48 4.75 14.04
C ARG A 531 -10.51 4.73 15.21
N ALA A 532 -9.46 5.54 15.13
CA ALA A 532 -8.59 5.86 16.25
C ALA A 532 -8.99 7.23 16.85
N VAL A 533 -9.07 7.34 18.17
CA VAL A 533 -9.51 8.54 18.89
C VAL A 533 -8.49 8.91 19.97
N ASP A 534 -7.80 10.02 19.77
CA ASP A 534 -6.94 10.63 20.78
C ASP A 534 -7.72 11.66 21.60
N LEU A 535 -7.79 11.45 22.91
CA LEU A 535 -8.45 12.36 23.84
C LEU A 535 -7.42 13.11 24.68
N HIS A 536 -7.56 14.42 24.79
CA HIS A 536 -6.77 15.20 25.75
C HIS A 536 -7.00 14.66 27.19
N PRO A 537 -5.94 14.29 27.93
CA PRO A 537 -6.02 13.69 29.26
C PRO A 537 -6.77 14.49 30.35
N SER A 538 -7.06 15.77 30.11
CA SER A 538 -7.80 16.62 31.06
C SER A 538 -9.33 16.49 30.98
N TYR A 539 -9.87 15.72 30.04
CA TYR A 539 -11.32 15.58 29.93
C TYR A 539 -11.90 14.75 31.07
N GLU A 540 -13.05 15.19 31.56
CA GLU A 540 -13.82 14.41 32.52
C GLU A 540 -14.37 13.13 31.87
N PRO A 541 -14.57 12.04 32.61
CA PRO A 541 -15.05 10.77 32.07
C PRO A 541 -16.32 10.86 31.23
N SER A 542 -17.25 11.75 31.59
CA SER A 542 -18.49 11.97 30.82
C SER A 542 -18.23 12.67 29.48
N GLN A 543 -17.24 13.56 29.40
CA GLN A 543 -16.84 14.23 28.16
C GLN A 543 -16.14 13.24 27.24
N ALA A 544 -15.19 12.47 27.78
CA ALA A 544 -14.51 11.40 27.06
C ALA A 544 -15.52 10.41 26.46
N ALA A 545 -16.49 9.95 27.25
CA ALA A 545 -17.54 9.05 26.78
C ALA A 545 -18.41 9.67 25.67
N ALA A 546 -18.72 10.97 25.76
CA ALA A 546 -19.48 11.68 24.73
C ALA A 546 -18.71 11.73 23.40
N PHE A 547 -17.41 12.00 23.42
CA PHE A 547 -16.57 12.02 22.22
C PHE A 547 -16.39 10.63 21.61
N VAL A 548 -16.11 9.60 22.43
CA VAL A 548 -16.03 8.21 21.97
C VAL A 548 -17.33 7.77 21.31
N THR A 549 -18.46 8.10 21.93
CA THR A 549 -19.79 7.79 21.37
C THR A 549 -20.02 8.56 20.06
N ALA A 550 -19.72 9.87 20.01
CA ALA A 550 -19.89 10.66 18.79
C ALA A 550 -19.09 10.09 17.61
N GLU A 551 -17.85 9.67 17.82
CA GLU A 551 -17.02 9.03 16.78
C GLU A 551 -17.51 7.64 16.37
N LEU A 552 -18.14 6.91 17.29
CA LEU A 552 -18.65 5.56 17.00
C LEU A 552 -19.87 5.63 16.07
N PHE A 553 -20.65 6.71 16.19
CA PHE A 553 -21.82 6.97 15.36
C PHE A 553 -21.53 7.89 14.16
N ASP A 554 -20.32 8.43 14.00
CA ASP A 554 -19.95 9.26 12.84
C ASP A 554 -20.11 8.45 11.54
N PRO A 555 -20.94 8.86 10.56
CA PRO A 555 -21.05 8.15 9.28
C PRO A 555 -19.78 8.24 8.42
N ASN A 556 -18.86 9.16 8.74
CA ASN A 556 -17.70 9.45 7.90
C ASN A 556 -16.62 8.37 7.97
N ARG A 557 -16.44 7.59 6.90
CA ARG A 557 -15.41 6.55 6.79
C ARG A 557 -14.10 7.05 6.16
N LEU A 558 -14.05 8.30 5.68
CA LEU A 558 -12.84 8.89 5.07
C LEU A 558 -11.79 9.28 6.12
N ILE A 559 -12.20 9.44 7.37
CA ILE A 559 -11.33 9.83 8.47
C ILE A 559 -11.06 8.58 9.32
N THR A 560 -9.79 8.25 9.54
CA THR A 560 -9.39 7.04 10.27
C THR A 560 -8.84 7.35 11.66
N GLU A 561 -8.39 8.58 11.91
CA GLU A 561 -7.92 9.04 13.22
C GLU A 561 -8.40 10.45 13.53
N VAL A 562 -8.70 10.72 14.80
CA VAL A 562 -9.13 12.03 15.29
C VAL A 562 -8.51 12.37 16.64
N GLY A 563 -8.24 13.65 16.86
CA GLY A 563 -7.88 14.21 18.16
C GLY A 563 -9.00 15.10 18.70
N TYR A 564 -9.27 15.01 19.99
CA TYR A 564 -10.09 15.96 20.73
C TYR A 564 -9.23 16.67 21.76
N GLY A 565 -9.09 17.99 21.66
CA GLY A 565 -8.23 18.75 22.57
C GLY A 565 -8.44 20.26 22.47
N ASN A 566 -7.38 21.02 22.72
CA ASN A 566 -7.41 22.48 22.70
C ASN A 566 -7.74 23.07 21.32
N HIS A 567 -7.49 22.30 20.25
CA HIS A 567 -7.79 22.66 18.87
C HIS A 567 -9.21 22.23 18.43
N GLY A 568 -10.04 21.77 19.36
CA GLY A 568 -11.34 21.16 19.04
C GLY A 568 -11.15 19.74 18.52
N ARG A 569 -11.93 19.36 17.51
CA ARG A 569 -11.81 18.07 16.82
C ARG A 569 -10.87 18.23 15.63
N VAL A 570 -9.80 17.44 15.56
CA VAL A 570 -8.77 17.53 14.53
C VAL A 570 -8.42 16.17 13.95
N THR A 571 -7.77 16.14 12.79
CA THR A 571 -7.08 14.96 12.22
C THR A 571 -5.74 15.39 11.63
N LEU A 572 -4.98 14.47 11.04
CA LEU A 572 -3.74 14.78 10.32
C LEU A 572 -3.99 14.87 8.82
N GLU A 573 -3.34 15.83 8.17
CA GLU A 573 -3.24 15.89 6.72
C GLU A 573 -1.81 16.16 6.28
N THR A 574 -1.53 15.82 5.03
CA THR A 574 -0.28 16.13 4.36
C THR A 574 -0.46 17.35 3.46
N VAL A 575 0.47 18.30 3.54
CA VAL A 575 0.53 19.45 2.65
C VAL A 575 1.85 19.41 1.90
N GLU A 576 1.77 19.45 0.57
CA GLU A 576 2.95 19.52 -0.28
C GLU A 576 3.77 20.77 0.08
N ALA A 577 5.04 20.56 0.38
CA ALA A 577 5.96 21.62 0.72
C ALA A 577 7.00 21.77 -0.39
N PRO A 578 7.21 23.01 -0.89
CA PRO A 578 8.20 23.24 -1.91
C PRO A 578 9.59 22.87 -1.38
N LEU A 579 10.42 22.35 -2.27
CA LEU A 579 11.84 22.12 -1.98
C LEU A 579 12.56 23.46 -2.02
N GLU A 580 12.88 24.00 -0.83
CA GLU A 580 13.69 25.21 -0.71
C GLU A 580 15.08 25.02 -1.34
N PRO A 581 15.71 26.09 -1.87
CA PRO A 581 17.08 26.01 -2.39
C PRO A 581 18.04 25.46 -1.34
N TYR A 582 18.73 24.37 -1.68
CA TYR A 582 19.61 23.68 -0.75
C TYR A 582 20.67 24.62 -0.16
N THR A 583 20.55 24.86 1.14
CA THR A 583 21.55 25.59 1.94
C THR A 583 22.15 24.62 2.94
N PRO A 584 23.44 24.26 2.83
CA PRO A 584 24.06 23.27 3.71
C PRO A 584 23.87 23.61 5.18
N SER A 585 23.69 22.57 6.01
CA SER A 585 23.71 22.73 7.45
C SER A 585 25.03 23.35 7.89
N THR A 586 24.96 24.31 8.81
CA THR A 586 26.14 24.90 9.48
C THR A 586 26.48 24.17 10.78
N ILE A 587 25.61 23.26 11.22
CA ILE A 587 25.76 22.47 12.45
C ILE A 587 26.50 21.15 12.14
N ILE A 588 26.23 20.53 10.99
CA ILE A 588 26.94 19.32 10.56
C ILE A 588 28.33 19.72 10.04
N THR A 589 29.37 19.18 10.67
CA THR A 589 30.78 19.44 10.34
C THR A 589 31.54 18.13 10.19
N ALA A 590 32.79 18.20 9.74
CA ALA A 590 33.67 17.03 9.68
C ALA A 590 33.95 16.40 11.07
N ASP A 591 33.72 17.15 12.16
CA ASP A 591 33.86 16.63 13.53
C ASP A 591 32.58 15.99 14.07
N SER A 592 31.45 16.13 13.38
CA SER A 592 30.19 15.49 13.77
C SER A 592 30.33 13.96 13.69
N VAL A 593 29.80 13.26 14.70
CA VAL A 593 29.82 11.80 14.78
C VAL A 593 28.37 11.30 14.80
N PHE A 594 27.99 10.53 13.77
CA PHE A 594 26.67 9.91 13.65
C PHE A 594 26.71 8.42 13.98
N VAL A 595 25.87 7.98 14.91
CA VAL A 595 25.57 6.56 15.08
C VAL A 595 24.41 6.20 14.16
N VAL A 596 24.56 5.15 13.37
CA VAL A 596 23.59 4.75 12.35
C VAL A 596 23.19 3.30 12.52
N SER A 597 21.96 3.04 13.00
CA SER A 597 21.45 1.68 13.07
C SER A 597 21.02 1.19 11.69
N GLY A 598 21.38 -0.04 11.33
CA GLY A 598 21.16 -0.56 9.98
C GLY A 598 21.96 0.18 8.90
N GLY A 599 23.02 0.91 9.28
CA GLY A 599 23.72 1.86 8.41
C GLY A 599 24.73 1.29 7.44
N ALA A 600 24.98 -0.02 7.50
CA ALA A 600 26.08 -0.64 6.77
C ALA A 600 25.66 -1.32 5.44
N LYS A 601 24.35 -1.41 5.18
CA LYS A 601 23.77 -2.06 4.00
C LYS A 601 22.51 -1.33 3.51
N GLY A 602 22.16 -1.51 2.24
CA GLY A 602 20.92 -0.97 1.64
C GLY A 602 20.77 0.57 1.70
N ILE A 603 19.52 1.04 1.65
CA ILE A 603 19.17 2.48 1.53
C ILE A 603 19.77 3.36 2.64
N THR A 604 19.86 2.84 3.87
CA THR A 604 20.47 3.57 4.98
C THR A 604 21.96 3.82 4.71
N ALA A 605 22.67 2.85 4.14
CA ALA A 605 24.07 3.03 3.72
C ALA A 605 24.19 4.07 2.60
N ASP A 606 23.30 4.05 1.60
CA ASP A 606 23.30 5.06 0.53
C ASP A 606 23.09 6.49 1.09
N CYS A 607 22.22 6.64 2.08
CA CYS A 607 22.01 7.91 2.78
C CYS A 607 23.27 8.37 3.53
N VAL A 608 23.95 7.45 4.21
CA VAL A 608 25.22 7.71 4.89
C VAL A 608 26.30 8.12 3.90
N ILE A 609 26.43 7.42 2.78
CA ILE A 609 27.40 7.75 1.71
C ILE A 609 27.13 9.16 1.15
N ARG A 610 25.86 9.53 0.97
CA ARG A 610 25.47 10.87 0.52
C ARG A 610 25.87 11.94 1.55
N LEU A 611 25.63 11.68 2.83
CA LEU A 611 26.07 12.57 3.93
C LEU A 611 27.60 12.69 4.01
N ALA A 612 28.31 11.57 3.86
CA ALA A 612 29.77 11.51 3.84
C ALA A 612 30.35 12.40 2.74
N LYS A 613 29.81 12.30 1.52
CA LYS A 613 30.19 13.16 0.38
C LYS A 613 29.91 14.64 0.64
N GLN A 614 28.83 14.95 1.36
CA GLN A 614 28.41 16.34 1.58
C GLN A 614 29.18 17.04 2.70
N TYR A 615 29.41 16.37 3.83
CA TYR A 615 29.92 16.99 5.05
C TYR A 615 31.23 16.41 5.57
N GLN A 616 31.68 15.27 5.05
CA GLN A 616 32.90 14.59 5.47
C GLN A 616 32.95 14.27 6.98
N CYS A 617 31.79 13.93 7.56
CA CYS A 617 31.65 13.63 8.97
C CYS A 617 32.08 12.19 9.32
N LYS A 618 31.96 11.81 10.60
CA LYS A 618 32.35 10.50 11.11
C LYS A 618 31.13 9.65 11.40
N PHE A 619 31.22 8.34 11.16
CA PHE A 619 30.10 7.41 11.29
C PHE A 619 30.44 6.19 12.15
N VAL A 620 29.46 5.74 12.92
CA VAL A 620 29.44 4.45 13.62
C VAL A 620 28.27 3.65 13.05
N LEU A 621 28.56 2.68 12.20
CA LEU A 621 27.55 1.89 11.51
C LEU A 621 27.25 0.64 12.34
N LEU A 622 25.99 0.41 12.68
CA LEU A 622 25.57 -0.74 13.48
C LEU A 622 24.82 -1.75 12.62
N GLY A 623 25.10 -3.04 12.84
CA GLY A 623 24.38 -4.15 12.22
C GLY A 623 24.58 -5.45 12.99
N ARG A 624 23.83 -6.50 12.65
CA ARG A 624 23.94 -7.83 13.30
C ARG A 624 24.95 -8.76 12.63
N SER A 625 25.37 -8.44 11.40
CA SER A 625 26.28 -9.29 10.63
C SER A 625 27.70 -9.18 11.18
N SER A 626 28.33 -10.29 11.54
CA SER A 626 29.74 -10.29 11.89
C SER A 626 30.60 -10.24 10.61
N ILE A 627 31.62 -9.39 10.61
CA ILE A 627 32.63 -9.32 9.54
C ILE A 627 33.94 -10.01 9.94
N GLU A 628 34.23 -10.10 11.23
CA GLU A 628 35.48 -10.68 11.75
C GLU A 628 35.44 -12.21 11.73
N ASP A 629 34.27 -12.80 11.94
CA ASP A 629 34.09 -14.26 12.01
C ASP A 629 33.94 -14.93 10.64
N VAL A 630 33.89 -14.15 9.55
CA VAL A 630 33.71 -14.66 8.19
C VAL A 630 35.06 -14.71 7.47
N ASP A 631 35.63 -15.91 7.40
CA ASP A 631 36.86 -16.16 6.63
C ASP A 631 36.56 -16.20 5.12
N THR A 632 37.09 -15.22 4.41
CA THR A 632 37.02 -15.09 2.94
C THR A 632 38.36 -15.33 2.27
N SER A 633 39.39 -15.78 3.00
CA SER A 633 40.76 -15.93 2.46
C SER A 633 40.90 -16.99 1.36
N TRP A 634 39.99 -17.96 1.35
CA TRP A 634 39.91 -19.03 0.35
C TRP A 634 39.11 -18.64 -0.90
N LEU A 635 38.38 -17.53 -0.84
CA LEU A 635 37.43 -17.13 -1.87
C LEU A 635 38.14 -16.35 -2.99
N GLY A 636 37.91 -16.75 -4.25
CA GLY A 636 38.38 -16.01 -5.41
C GLY A 636 37.39 -14.91 -5.83
N ASN A 637 37.73 -14.17 -6.89
CA ASN A 637 36.76 -13.28 -7.51
C ASN A 637 35.57 -14.09 -8.05
N TYR A 638 34.36 -13.57 -7.84
CA TYR A 638 33.12 -14.14 -8.38
C TYR A 638 32.29 -13.02 -9.01
N ALA A 639 31.58 -13.34 -10.09
CA ALA A 639 30.79 -12.36 -10.83
C ALA A 639 29.38 -12.17 -10.26
N ASP A 640 28.80 -13.24 -9.71
CA ASP A 640 27.42 -13.29 -9.25
C ASP A 640 27.23 -14.28 -8.07
N GLU A 641 26.00 -14.34 -7.55
CA GLU A 641 25.65 -15.20 -6.42
C GLU A 641 25.82 -16.70 -6.75
N ALA A 642 25.61 -17.11 -8.01
CA ALA A 642 25.74 -18.49 -8.43
C ALA A 642 27.21 -18.94 -8.36
N ALA A 643 28.12 -18.12 -8.88
CA ALA A 643 29.57 -18.36 -8.81
C ALA A 643 30.06 -18.40 -7.34
N LEU A 644 29.51 -17.55 -6.47
CA LEU A 644 29.80 -17.59 -5.02
C LEU A 644 29.35 -18.92 -4.40
N LYS A 645 28.11 -19.35 -4.64
CA LYS A 645 27.59 -20.63 -4.13
C LYS A 645 28.41 -21.81 -4.61
N GLN A 646 28.86 -21.81 -5.87
CA GLN A 646 29.74 -22.86 -6.40
C GLN A 646 31.08 -22.93 -5.68
N GLN A 647 31.73 -21.80 -5.42
CA GLN A 647 32.99 -21.78 -4.67
C GLN A 647 32.80 -22.23 -3.22
N ILE A 648 31.70 -21.85 -2.56
CA ILE A 648 31.35 -22.34 -1.21
C ILE A 648 31.18 -23.86 -1.21
N MET A 649 30.48 -24.43 -2.19
CA MET A 649 30.30 -25.88 -2.30
C MET A 649 31.65 -26.59 -2.45
N GLN A 650 32.53 -26.08 -3.31
CA GLN A 650 33.88 -26.64 -3.50
C GLN A 650 34.72 -26.55 -2.21
N HIS A 651 34.60 -25.45 -1.47
CA HIS A 651 35.30 -25.26 -0.19
C HIS A 651 34.84 -26.25 0.88
N LEU A 652 33.53 -26.43 1.05
CA LEU A 652 32.97 -27.38 2.00
C LEU A 652 33.39 -28.82 1.67
N LEU A 653 33.31 -29.20 0.39
CA LEU A 653 33.78 -30.51 -0.08
C LEU A 653 35.28 -30.72 0.19
N ALA A 654 36.11 -29.69 -0.02
CA ALA A 654 37.54 -29.75 0.25
C ALA A 654 37.88 -29.87 1.74
N GLN A 655 37.00 -29.40 2.63
CA GLN A 655 37.13 -29.54 4.08
C GLN A 655 36.56 -30.87 4.63
N GLY A 656 35.96 -31.69 3.77
CA GLY A 656 35.27 -32.92 4.19
C GLY A 656 33.91 -32.67 4.84
N GLU A 657 33.36 -31.46 4.72
CA GLU A 657 32.02 -31.11 5.17
C GLU A 657 31.00 -31.30 4.04
N LYS A 658 29.76 -31.66 4.40
CA LYS A 658 28.69 -31.88 3.42
C LYS A 658 28.05 -30.54 3.03
N PRO A 659 28.07 -30.13 1.75
CA PRO A 659 27.55 -28.84 1.31
C PRO A 659 26.02 -28.85 1.22
N THR A 660 25.32 -28.74 2.35
CA THR A 660 23.85 -28.64 2.36
C THR A 660 23.39 -27.27 1.82
N PRO A 661 22.26 -27.17 1.09
CA PRO A 661 21.76 -25.89 0.57
C PRO A 661 21.60 -24.81 1.66
N MET A 662 21.14 -25.20 2.85
CA MET A 662 21.03 -24.30 4.01
C MET A 662 22.40 -23.76 4.43
N LEU A 663 23.43 -24.62 4.52
CA LEU A 663 24.78 -24.20 4.90
C LEU A 663 25.41 -23.31 3.83
N VAL A 664 25.30 -23.70 2.55
CA VAL A 664 25.78 -22.93 1.40
C VAL A 664 25.10 -21.56 1.35
N GLY A 665 23.77 -21.51 1.46
CA GLY A 665 23.01 -20.26 1.47
C GLY A 665 23.29 -19.38 2.70
N LYS A 666 23.58 -19.99 3.85
CA LYS A 666 24.00 -19.25 5.06
C LYS A 666 25.39 -18.62 4.87
N MET A 667 26.36 -19.38 4.35
CA MET A 667 27.70 -18.88 4.05
C MET A 667 27.68 -17.79 2.96
N ALA A 668 26.90 -17.98 1.89
CA ALA A 668 26.76 -16.99 0.82
C ALA A 668 26.22 -15.67 1.36
N ARG A 669 25.16 -15.70 2.19
CA ARG A 669 24.62 -14.50 2.84
C ARG A 669 25.62 -13.81 3.77
N ALA A 670 26.42 -14.58 4.50
CA ALA A 670 27.45 -14.04 5.39
C ALA A 670 28.57 -13.33 4.60
N ILE A 671 29.07 -13.97 3.54
CA ILE A 671 30.11 -13.41 2.66
C ILE A 671 29.60 -12.18 1.93
N SER A 672 28.42 -12.24 1.29
CA SER A 672 27.83 -11.09 0.61
C SER A 672 27.61 -9.92 1.56
N SER A 673 27.13 -10.19 2.78
CA SER A 673 26.97 -9.14 3.79
C SER A 673 28.30 -8.51 4.18
N LYS A 674 29.36 -9.31 4.36
CA LYS A 674 30.71 -8.80 4.65
C LYS A 674 31.21 -7.89 3.52
N HIS A 675 31.13 -8.34 2.26
CA HIS A 675 31.59 -7.55 1.12
C HIS A 675 30.79 -6.25 0.95
N GLU A 676 29.48 -6.26 1.14
CA GLU A 676 28.65 -5.04 1.08
C GLU A 676 29.03 -4.03 2.18
N ILE A 677 29.29 -4.52 3.40
CA ILE A 677 29.73 -3.68 4.53
C ILE A 677 31.11 -3.09 4.24
N GLU A 678 32.08 -3.91 3.81
CA GLU A 678 33.44 -3.45 3.47
C GLU A 678 33.41 -2.43 2.32
N GLN A 679 32.58 -2.65 1.30
CA GLN A 679 32.39 -1.71 0.19
C GLN A 679 31.78 -0.39 0.66
N THR A 680 30.81 -0.44 1.57
CA THR A 680 30.20 0.76 2.18
C THR A 680 31.26 1.57 2.95
N LEU A 681 32.04 0.91 3.82
CA LEU A 681 33.12 1.55 4.57
C LEU A 681 34.14 2.19 3.63
N HIS A 682 34.58 1.46 2.60
CA HIS A 682 35.52 1.97 1.61
C HIS A 682 34.97 3.19 0.85
N THR A 683 33.69 3.17 0.47
CA THR A 683 33.06 4.30 -0.24
C THR A 683 32.96 5.55 0.64
N ILE A 684 32.71 5.38 1.94
CA ILE A 684 32.70 6.48 2.92
C ILE A 684 34.10 7.06 3.09
N GLU A 685 35.13 6.21 3.18
CA GLU A 685 36.54 6.64 3.25
C GLU A 685 36.98 7.39 1.99
N GLN A 686 36.59 6.92 0.80
CA GLN A 686 36.86 7.59 -0.47
C GLN A 686 36.21 9.00 -0.55
N ALA A 687 35.08 9.21 0.13
CA ALA A 687 34.45 10.53 0.25
C ALA A 687 35.19 11.48 1.23
N GLY A 688 36.22 10.98 1.94
CA GLY A 688 37.00 11.74 2.93
C GLY A 688 36.42 11.71 4.35
N SER A 689 35.45 10.84 4.60
CA SER A 689 34.85 10.60 5.92
C SER A 689 35.56 9.45 6.66
N GLN A 690 35.24 9.26 7.94
CA GLN A 690 35.68 8.09 8.72
C GLN A 690 34.47 7.25 9.12
N ALA A 691 34.55 5.93 9.00
CA ALA A 691 33.49 5.04 9.46
C ALA A 691 34.06 3.84 10.23
N GLU A 692 33.39 3.45 11.31
CA GLU A 692 33.64 2.20 12.03
C GLU A 692 32.36 1.36 12.05
N TYR A 693 32.47 0.08 11.70
CA TYR A 693 31.35 -0.86 11.77
C TYR A 693 31.38 -1.64 13.09
N LEU A 694 30.25 -1.72 13.79
CA LEU A 694 30.06 -2.53 14.99
C LEU A 694 29.00 -3.60 14.74
N SER A 695 29.39 -4.86 14.92
CA SER A 695 28.44 -5.98 14.93
C SER A 695 27.76 -6.05 16.31
N VAL A 696 26.59 -5.41 16.44
CA VAL A 696 25.80 -5.38 17.67
C VAL A 696 24.31 -5.38 17.33
N ASP A 697 23.53 -6.16 18.07
CA ASP A 697 22.07 -6.07 18.01
C ASP A 697 21.62 -4.77 18.68
N VAL A 698 20.90 -3.93 17.94
CA VAL A 698 20.41 -2.64 18.45
C VAL A 698 19.46 -2.80 19.63
N THR A 699 18.85 -3.97 19.81
CA THR A 699 17.95 -4.29 20.92
C THR A 699 18.67 -4.70 22.21
N ASP A 700 19.97 -5.04 22.13
CA ASP A 700 20.80 -5.31 23.32
C ASP A 700 21.38 -4.00 23.87
N SER A 701 20.61 -3.35 24.75
CA SER A 701 20.99 -2.08 25.37
C SER A 701 22.34 -2.14 26.11
N GLY A 702 22.66 -3.28 26.74
CA GLY A 702 23.90 -3.45 27.50
C GLY A 702 25.13 -3.51 26.58
N ALA A 703 25.08 -4.37 25.56
CA ALA A 703 26.15 -4.49 24.57
C ALA A 703 26.31 -3.20 23.76
N LEU A 704 25.20 -2.58 23.36
CA LEU A 704 25.18 -1.34 22.59
C LEU A 704 25.83 -0.19 23.38
N THR A 705 25.46 0.00 24.64
CA THR A 705 26.02 1.05 25.50
C THR A 705 27.53 0.90 25.65
N ALA A 706 28.00 -0.33 25.90
CA ALA A 706 29.44 -0.61 26.04
C ALA A 706 30.20 -0.33 24.73
N ALA A 707 29.65 -0.76 23.59
CA ALA A 707 30.25 -0.59 22.28
C ALA A 707 30.34 0.89 21.88
N LEU A 708 29.25 1.66 22.06
CA LEU A 708 29.22 3.09 21.76
C LEU A 708 30.15 3.90 22.66
N ALA A 709 30.25 3.56 23.95
CA ALA A 709 31.19 4.22 24.86
C ALA A 709 32.66 4.03 24.43
N ALA A 710 33.01 2.84 23.93
CA ALA A 710 34.36 2.55 23.44
C ALA A 710 34.69 3.30 22.14
N VAL A 711 33.73 3.44 21.22
CA VAL A 711 33.91 4.18 19.96
C VAL A 711 33.95 5.69 20.19
N ALA A 712 33.14 6.23 21.10
CA ALA A 712 33.14 7.65 21.42
C ALA A 712 34.51 8.15 21.92
N GLN A 713 35.32 7.28 22.55
CA GLN A 713 36.69 7.61 22.95
C GLN A 713 37.65 7.79 21.75
N ARG A 714 37.35 7.16 20.61
CA ARG A 714 38.18 7.17 19.39
C ARG A 714 37.72 8.23 18.39
N LEU A 715 36.41 8.33 18.13
CA LEU A 715 35.87 9.23 17.09
C LEU A 715 35.42 10.59 17.63
N GLY A 716 35.15 10.70 18.93
CA GLY A 716 34.66 11.90 19.59
C GLY A 716 33.22 11.76 20.11
N ARG A 717 32.65 12.87 20.61
CA ARG A 717 31.27 12.91 21.10
C ARG A 717 30.30 12.60 19.95
N ILE A 718 29.35 11.70 20.22
CA ILE A 718 28.24 11.42 19.31
C ILE A 718 27.31 12.64 19.28
N THR A 719 27.18 13.24 18.10
CA THR A 719 26.36 14.44 17.83
C THR A 719 25.05 14.10 17.15
N GLY A 720 24.93 12.92 16.53
CA GLY A 720 23.72 12.53 15.83
C GLY A 720 23.41 11.05 15.88
N ILE A 721 22.12 10.72 15.77
CA ILE A 721 21.62 9.37 15.58
C ILE A 721 20.79 9.33 14.30
N ILE A 722 21.05 8.33 13.45
CA ILE A 722 20.17 7.94 12.35
C ILE A 722 19.67 6.54 12.65
N HIS A 723 18.39 6.41 12.99
CA HIS A 723 17.78 5.12 13.30
C HIS A 723 17.15 4.54 12.03
N GLY A 724 17.90 3.70 11.32
CA GLY A 724 17.50 3.06 10.06
C GLY A 724 17.33 1.55 10.13
N ALA A 725 17.48 0.95 11.31
CA ALA A 725 17.24 -0.47 11.51
C ALA A 725 15.74 -0.80 11.36
N GLY A 726 15.44 -1.86 10.63
CA GLY A 726 14.08 -2.33 10.44
C GLY A 726 14.08 -3.72 9.84
N VAL A 727 13.01 -4.47 10.12
CA VAL A 727 12.70 -5.74 9.48
C VAL A 727 11.24 -5.70 9.04
N LEU A 728 10.92 -6.45 7.98
CA LEU A 728 9.55 -6.65 7.51
C LEU A 728 9.10 -8.07 7.84
N SER A 729 7.80 -8.24 7.98
CA SER A 729 7.19 -9.55 8.20
C SER A 729 5.79 -9.60 7.58
N ASP A 730 5.68 -9.12 6.35
CA ASP A 730 4.40 -8.74 5.72
C ASP A 730 3.45 -9.94 5.58
N LYS A 731 2.31 -9.84 6.26
CA LYS A 731 1.25 -10.85 6.34
C LYS A 731 -0.04 -10.14 6.76
N LEU A 732 -1.19 -10.57 6.24
CA LEU A 732 -2.49 -10.12 6.77
C LEU A 732 -2.57 -10.38 8.28
N ILE A 733 -3.29 -9.52 9.00
CA ILE A 733 -3.28 -9.54 10.47
C ILE A 733 -3.66 -10.90 11.06
N GLU A 734 -4.60 -11.63 10.46
CA GLU A 734 -5.02 -12.98 10.89
C GLU A 734 -3.90 -14.04 10.80
N LYS A 735 -2.87 -13.79 9.99
CA LYS A 735 -1.74 -14.70 9.77
C LYS A 735 -0.48 -14.30 10.55
N LYS A 736 -0.49 -13.15 11.23
CA LYS A 736 0.64 -12.68 12.04
C LYS A 736 0.80 -13.49 13.32
N THR A 737 2.04 -13.73 13.72
CA THR A 737 2.42 -14.41 14.97
C THR A 737 3.04 -13.43 15.98
N GLU A 738 3.19 -13.85 17.23
CA GLU A 738 3.92 -13.08 18.24
C GLU A 738 5.37 -12.81 17.83
N GLN A 739 6.02 -13.78 17.18
CA GLN A 739 7.39 -13.63 16.71
C GLN A 739 7.50 -12.56 15.61
N ASP A 740 6.54 -12.54 14.68
CA ASP A 740 6.47 -11.51 13.63
C ASP A 740 6.37 -10.11 14.26
N PHE A 741 5.40 -9.91 15.17
CA PHE A 741 5.21 -8.64 15.87
C PHE A 741 6.47 -8.22 16.63
N THR A 742 7.03 -9.13 17.44
CA THR A 742 8.19 -8.86 18.30
C THR A 742 9.42 -8.49 17.48
N ALA A 743 9.67 -9.19 16.35
CA ALA A 743 10.80 -8.91 15.50
C ALA A 743 10.73 -7.49 14.89
N VAL A 744 9.55 -7.12 14.35
CA VAL A 744 9.32 -5.80 13.74
C VAL A 744 9.35 -4.69 14.79
N TYR A 745 8.59 -4.86 15.87
CA TYR A 745 8.45 -3.87 16.94
C TYR A 745 9.79 -3.60 17.64
N ASN A 746 10.48 -4.64 18.13
CA ASN A 746 11.69 -4.46 18.94
C ASN A 746 12.81 -3.80 18.14
N THR A 747 12.97 -4.18 16.87
CA THR A 747 14.03 -3.61 16.01
C THR A 747 13.90 -2.08 15.88
N LYS A 748 12.68 -1.56 15.78
CA LYS A 748 12.40 -0.13 15.64
C LYS A 748 12.29 0.58 17.00
N ILE A 749 11.45 0.07 17.89
CA ILE A 749 11.07 0.78 19.11
C ILE A 749 12.08 0.55 20.22
N ASP A 750 12.32 -0.71 20.59
CA ASP A 750 13.30 -1.04 21.62
C ASP A 750 14.72 -0.68 21.17
N GLY A 751 15.00 -0.81 19.87
CA GLY A 751 16.24 -0.36 19.25
C GLY A 751 16.47 1.15 19.38
N LEU A 752 15.46 1.98 19.09
CA LEU A 752 15.54 3.43 19.34
C LEU A 752 15.70 3.72 20.84
N HIS A 753 14.96 3.02 21.69
CA HIS A 753 15.04 3.19 23.13
C HIS A 753 16.45 2.90 23.66
N ALA A 754 17.06 1.79 23.24
CA ALA A 754 18.43 1.42 23.59
C ALA A 754 19.45 2.46 23.09
N LEU A 755 19.28 2.99 21.88
CA LEU A 755 20.11 4.07 21.35
C LEU A 755 20.01 5.35 22.19
N LEU A 756 18.81 5.75 22.58
CA LEU A 756 18.58 6.96 23.40
C LEU A 756 18.99 6.77 24.86
N GLN A 757 18.99 5.53 25.38
CA GLN A 757 19.60 5.21 26.68
C GLN A 757 21.12 5.35 26.64
N ALA A 758 21.77 4.81 25.59
CA ALA A 758 23.21 4.92 25.41
C ALA A 758 23.65 6.35 25.08
N VAL A 759 22.82 7.08 24.33
CA VAL A 759 23.11 8.41 23.80
C VAL A 759 21.89 9.33 24.02
N PRO A 760 21.78 9.99 25.19
CA PRO A 760 20.59 10.77 25.54
C PRO A 760 20.30 11.93 24.57
N ALA A 761 19.02 12.17 24.25
CA ALA A 761 18.62 13.17 23.27
C ALA A 761 19.13 14.60 23.58
N GLN A 762 19.34 14.95 24.85
CA GLN A 762 19.88 16.26 25.26
C GLN A 762 21.30 16.51 24.76
N GLN A 763 22.05 15.46 24.41
CA GLN A 763 23.40 15.56 23.89
C GLN A 763 23.46 15.54 22.36
N LEU A 764 22.32 15.37 21.68
CA LEU A 764 22.26 15.29 20.23
C LEU A 764 22.02 16.67 19.61
N ASP A 765 22.68 16.90 18.49
CA ASP A 765 22.35 17.95 17.55
C ASP A 765 21.33 17.44 16.52
N HIS A 766 21.34 16.15 16.21
CA HIS A 766 20.47 15.51 15.22
C HIS A 766 19.90 14.16 15.69
N LEU A 767 18.60 13.95 15.48
CA LEU A 767 17.94 12.65 15.61
C LEU A 767 17.07 12.41 14.37
N VAL A 768 17.46 11.44 13.56
CA VAL A 768 16.77 11.11 12.30
C VAL A 768 16.16 9.73 12.45
N LEU A 769 14.85 9.62 12.28
CA LEU A 769 14.12 8.36 12.38
C LEU A 769 13.63 7.95 10.99
N PHE A 770 14.04 6.78 10.52
CA PHE A 770 13.44 6.18 9.33
C PHE A 770 12.12 5.50 9.68
N SER A 771 11.08 6.29 9.46
CA SER A 771 9.70 5.85 9.52
C SER A 771 9.24 5.39 8.14
N SER A 772 7.93 5.26 7.93
CA SER A 772 7.35 4.83 6.66
C SER A 772 5.97 5.45 6.44
N ALA A 773 5.64 5.68 5.16
CA ALA A 773 4.29 6.03 4.73
C ALA A 773 3.23 5.03 5.27
N ALA A 774 3.59 3.77 5.52
CA ALA A 774 2.71 2.79 6.16
C ALA A 774 2.32 3.16 7.61
N GLY A 775 3.18 3.86 8.36
CA GLY A 775 2.82 4.40 9.68
C GLY A 775 1.83 5.55 9.59
N PHE A 776 1.90 6.36 8.53
CA PHE A 776 1.03 7.52 8.33
C PHE A 776 -0.33 7.15 7.68
N TYR A 777 -0.33 6.35 6.63
CA TYR A 777 -1.54 5.97 5.87
C TYR A 777 -2.10 4.58 6.23
N GLY A 778 -1.34 3.74 6.93
CA GLY A 778 -1.58 2.30 6.97
C GLY A 778 -1.08 1.60 5.70
N ASN A 779 -0.92 0.27 5.76
CA ASN A 779 -0.69 -0.53 4.56
C ASN A 779 -1.13 -1.99 4.78
N VAL A 780 -1.81 -2.59 3.80
CA VAL A 780 -2.30 -3.97 3.88
C VAL A 780 -1.15 -4.94 4.16
N GLY A 781 -1.29 -5.81 5.16
CA GLY A 781 -0.30 -6.80 5.54
C GLY A 781 0.83 -6.28 6.45
N GLN A 782 0.80 -5.00 6.82
CA GLN A 782 1.87 -4.33 7.55
C GLN A 782 1.39 -3.72 8.88
N SER A 783 0.52 -4.42 9.62
CA SER A 783 -0.09 -3.92 10.86
C SER A 783 0.91 -3.61 11.98
N ASP A 784 1.83 -4.54 12.28
CA ASP A 784 2.95 -4.35 13.21
C ASP A 784 3.97 -3.29 12.76
N TYR A 785 4.24 -3.23 11.45
CA TYR A 785 5.14 -2.24 10.85
C TYR A 785 4.53 -0.84 10.91
N ALA A 786 3.24 -0.68 10.62
CA ALA A 786 2.51 0.57 10.75
C ALA A 786 2.49 1.04 12.22
N ILE A 787 2.22 0.14 13.17
CA ILE A 787 2.33 0.41 14.61
C ILE A 787 3.71 0.99 14.95
N ALA A 788 4.78 0.29 14.57
CA ALA A 788 6.13 0.70 14.94
C ALA A 788 6.52 2.06 14.32
N ASN A 789 6.20 2.29 13.05
CA ASN A 789 6.52 3.56 12.38
C ASN A 789 5.70 4.74 12.92
N ASP A 790 4.42 4.54 13.26
CA ASP A 790 3.62 5.63 13.85
C ASP A 790 4.12 5.99 15.27
N ILE A 791 4.58 5.01 16.05
CA ILE A 791 5.26 5.29 17.33
C ILE A 791 6.54 6.12 17.11
N LEU A 792 7.34 5.83 16.08
CA LEU A 792 8.51 6.65 15.74
C LEU A 792 8.09 8.10 15.41
N ASN A 793 6.99 8.27 14.68
CA ASN A 793 6.45 9.59 14.35
C ASN A 793 6.05 10.37 15.61
N LYS A 794 5.27 9.75 16.52
CA LYS A 794 4.89 10.40 17.79
C LYS A 794 6.11 10.69 18.66
N THR A 795 7.09 9.79 18.68
CA THR A 795 8.35 9.96 19.41
C THR A 795 9.17 11.15 18.88
N ALA A 796 9.21 11.35 17.56
CA ALA A 796 9.91 12.49 16.96
C ALA A 796 9.31 13.83 17.41
N HIS A 797 7.99 13.99 17.37
CA HIS A 797 7.29 15.18 17.87
C HIS A 797 7.58 15.42 19.35
N LEU A 798 7.46 14.37 20.18
CA LEU A 798 7.70 14.46 21.62
C LEU A 798 9.13 14.90 21.94
N ILE A 799 10.14 14.25 21.34
CA ILE A 799 11.55 14.60 21.56
C ILE A 799 11.86 16.00 21.01
N LYS A 800 11.28 16.39 19.86
CA LYS A 800 11.48 17.75 19.32
C LYS A 800 10.99 18.82 20.29
N MET A 801 9.82 18.60 20.90
CA MET A 801 9.25 19.51 21.89
C MET A 801 10.09 19.56 23.18
N GLN A 802 10.55 18.41 23.66
CA GLN A 802 11.41 18.33 24.85
C GLN A 802 12.82 18.91 24.60
N HIS A 803 13.33 18.82 23.37
CA HIS A 803 14.65 19.28 22.98
C HIS A 803 14.61 20.15 21.71
N PRO A 804 14.11 21.41 21.81
CA PRO A 804 13.92 22.27 20.64
C PRO A 804 15.19 22.56 19.82
N ASN A 805 16.35 22.54 20.49
CA ASN A 805 17.66 22.75 19.88
C ASN A 805 18.18 21.52 19.11
N CYS A 806 17.69 20.32 19.41
CA CYS A 806 17.98 19.13 18.63
C CYS A 806 17.15 19.18 17.34
N HIS A 807 17.77 18.94 16.20
CA HIS A 807 17.08 18.73 14.95
C HIS A 807 16.56 17.28 14.92
N VAL A 808 15.26 17.11 15.22
CA VAL A 808 14.60 15.81 15.25
C VAL A 808 13.67 15.73 14.05
N VAL A 809 13.76 14.67 13.25
CA VAL A 809 12.86 14.43 12.13
C VAL A 809 12.58 12.94 11.95
N ALA A 810 11.31 12.57 11.88
CA ALA A 810 10.85 11.29 11.34
C ALA A 810 10.52 11.46 9.85
N ILE A 811 11.12 10.62 9.02
CA ILE A 811 10.87 10.63 7.57
C ILE A 811 10.04 9.39 7.23
N ASP A 812 8.77 9.62 6.90
CA ASP A 812 7.83 8.61 6.44
C ASP A 812 8.10 8.31 4.95
N TRP A 813 9.01 7.38 4.70
CA TRP A 813 9.37 7.00 3.34
C TRP A 813 8.27 6.18 2.66
N GLY A 814 7.93 6.57 1.42
CA GLY A 814 7.31 5.70 0.43
C GLY A 814 8.29 4.63 -0.11
N PRO A 815 7.88 3.84 -1.11
CA PRO A 815 8.70 2.76 -1.64
C PRO A 815 9.93 3.33 -2.39
N TRP A 816 11.12 2.78 -2.13
CA TRP A 816 12.38 3.17 -2.78
C TRP A 816 12.69 2.31 -3.99
N ASP A 817 13.47 2.83 -4.95
CA ASP A 817 14.00 2.05 -6.09
C ASP A 817 15.25 1.28 -5.68
N GLY A 818 15.09 0.39 -4.70
CA GLY A 818 16.18 -0.37 -4.07
C GLY A 818 15.86 -0.74 -2.62
N GLY A 819 16.78 -1.48 -1.98
CA GLY A 819 16.59 -1.95 -0.61
C GLY A 819 15.51 -3.05 -0.51
N MET A 820 14.39 -2.74 0.14
CA MET A 820 13.29 -3.68 0.40
C MET A 820 12.30 -3.81 -0.78
N VAL A 821 12.41 -2.95 -1.79
CA VAL A 821 11.60 -3.01 -3.02
C VAL A 821 12.42 -3.63 -4.12
N THR A 822 11.80 -4.57 -4.80
CA THR A 822 12.43 -5.42 -5.80
C THR A 822 11.84 -5.17 -7.17
N PRO A 823 12.49 -5.61 -8.27
CA PRO A 823 11.99 -5.35 -9.62
C PRO A 823 10.53 -5.75 -9.85
N ALA A 824 10.09 -6.91 -9.34
CA ALA A 824 8.69 -7.32 -9.35
C ALA A 824 7.75 -6.34 -8.62
N LEU A 825 8.10 -5.96 -7.39
CA LEU A 825 7.27 -5.08 -6.57
C LEU A 825 7.21 -3.67 -7.18
N LYS A 826 8.29 -3.22 -7.81
CA LYS A 826 8.37 -1.98 -8.58
C LYS A 826 7.37 -1.97 -9.75
N GLN A 827 7.22 -3.09 -10.46
CA GLN A 827 6.23 -3.21 -11.54
C GLN A 827 4.80 -3.11 -11.00
N LEU A 828 4.49 -3.81 -9.91
CA LEU A 828 3.19 -3.74 -9.25
C LEU A 828 2.87 -2.32 -8.73
N PHE A 829 3.87 -1.60 -8.21
CA PHE A 829 3.70 -0.20 -7.83
C PHE A 829 3.41 0.70 -9.03
N ALA A 830 4.07 0.49 -10.17
CA ALA A 830 3.81 1.24 -11.39
C ALA A 830 2.37 1.01 -11.91
N GLU A 831 1.88 -0.23 -11.89
CA GLU A 831 0.50 -0.58 -12.27
C GLU A 831 -0.54 0.12 -11.37
N ARG A 832 -0.22 0.34 -10.10
CA ARG A 832 -1.07 1.03 -9.11
C ARG A 832 -0.83 2.55 -9.03
N ASN A 833 -0.05 3.13 -9.95
CA ASN A 833 0.36 4.54 -9.95
C ASN A 833 1.05 4.98 -8.63
N ILE A 834 1.68 4.04 -7.91
CA ILE A 834 2.48 4.34 -6.73
C ILE A 834 3.88 4.72 -7.21
N GLN A 835 4.28 5.96 -6.91
CA GLN A 835 5.60 6.46 -7.28
C GLN A 835 6.70 5.81 -6.42
N VAL A 836 7.70 5.26 -7.09
CA VAL A 836 8.89 4.68 -6.46
C VAL A 836 10.00 5.74 -6.41
N ILE A 837 10.58 5.95 -5.23
CA ILE A 837 11.58 6.98 -4.94
C ILE A 837 12.94 6.54 -5.50
N PRO A 838 13.51 7.22 -6.51
CA PRO A 838 14.87 6.92 -6.95
C PRO A 838 15.87 7.13 -5.81
N VAL A 839 16.87 6.25 -5.69
CA VAL A 839 17.86 6.30 -4.60
C VAL A 839 18.57 7.65 -4.52
N GLU A 840 18.94 8.23 -5.66
CA GLU A 840 19.56 9.56 -5.70
C GLU A 840 18.64 10.66 -5.13
N VAL A 841 17.35 10.61 -5.46
CA VAL A 841 16.35 11.58 -4.99
C VAL A 841 16.13 11.43 -3.50
N GLY A 842 15.89 10.21 -3.01
CA GLY A 842 15.63 9.96 -1.59
C GLY A 842 16.85 10.30 -0.71
N THR A 843 18.06 9.91 -1.11
CA THR A 843 19.28 10.25 -0.36
C THR A 843 19.53 11.76 -0.33
N TRP A 844 19.23 12.46 -1.43
CA TRP A 844 19.28 13.92 -1.45
C TRP A 844 18.23 14.55 -0.53
N LEU A 845 16.99 14.06 -0.54
CA LEU A 845 15.92 14.53 0.34
C LEU A 845 16.32 14.41 1.81
N LEU A 846 16.91 13.29 2.23
CA LEU A 846 17.44 13.15 3.59
C LEU A 846 18.47 14.23 3.93
N VAL A 847 19.42 14.50 3.04
CA VAL A 847 20.43 15.55 3.28
C VAL A 847 19.79 16.94 3.33
N ASN A 848 18.74 17.17 2.54
CA ASN A 848 17.97 18.40 2.52
C ASN A 848 17.15 18.60 3.81
N GLU A 849 16.57 17.53 4.35
CA GLU A 849 15.86 17.56 5.64
C GLU A 849 16.78 18.02 6.77
N LEU A 850 18.07 17.74 6.71
CA LEU A 850 19.02 18.11 7.77
C LEU A 850 19.53 19.56 7.70
N THR A 851 19.00 20.36 6.78
CA THR A 851 19.33 21.79 6.64
C THR A 851 18.66 22.65 7.72
N ALA A 852 19.19 23.86 7.93
CA ALA A 852 18.62 24.79 8.93
C ALA A 852 17.19 25.23 8.60
N ALA A 853 16.82 25.29 7.31
CA ALA A 853 15.47 25.62 6.86
C ALA A 853 14.41 24.63 7.36
N ASN A 854 14.80 23.36 7.53
CA ASN A 854 13.90 22.28 7.94
C ASN A 854 13.99 21.96 9.44
N GLN A 855 14.76 22.71 10.24
CA GLN A 855 15.02 22.39 11.66
C GLN A 855 13.74 22.34 12.53
N SER A 856 12.66 23.01 12.14
CA SER A 856 11.38 22.98 12.85
C SER A 856 10.48 21.79 12.45
N VAL A 857 10.81 21.08 11.38
CA VAL A 857 10.01 19.97 10.86
C VAL A 857 10.32 18.70 11.65
N ALA A 858 9.34 18.22 12.42
CA ALA A 858 9.46 16.99 13.18
C ALA A 858 9.08 15.74 12.38
N GLN A 859 8.26 15.88 11.34
CA GLN A 859 7.77 14.77 10.52
C GLN A 859 7.54 15.21 9.08
N THR A 860 7.97 14.38 8.12
CA THR A 860 7.71 14.58 6.69
C THR A 860 7.36 13.26 6.03
N VAL A 861 6.44 13.30 5.07
CA VAL A 861 6.05 12.16 4.22
C VAL A 861 6.63 12.36 2.83
N VAL A 862 7.35 11.35 2.33
CA VAL A 862 8.00 11.40 1.01
C VAL A 862 7.31 10.43 0.06
N GLY A 863 6.83 10.95 -1.07
CA GLY A 863 6.00 10.23 -2.02
C GLY A 863 4.49 10.45 -1.79
N GLY A 864 3.68 9.82 -2.65
CA GLY A 864 2.22 9.89 -2.59
C GLY A 864 1.60 8.91 -1.56
N PRO A 865 0.29 9.02 -1.30
CA PRO A 865 -0.42 8.05 -0.48
C PRO A 865 -0.33 6.64 -1.07
N LEU A 866 -0.34 5.63 -0.20
CA LEU A 866 -0.46 4.24 -0.62
C LEU A 866 -1.88 4.00 -1.15
N ALA A 867 -2.01 3.22 -2.22
CA ALA A 867 -3.30 3.02 -2.90
C ALA A 867 -4.36 2.41 -1.95
N PHE A 868 -5.57 2.95 -1.98
CA PHE A 868 -6.72 2.28 -1.39
C PHE A 868 -7.05 1.05 -2.25
N PRO A 869 -7.24 -0.14 -1.66
CA PRO A 869 -7.72 -1.28 -2.41
C PRO A 869 -9.13 -0.98 -2.95
N ASP A 870 -9.40 -1.41 -4.19
CA ASP A 870 -10.75 -1.34 -4.75
C ASP A 870 -11.70 -2.16 -3.87
N GLY A 871 -12.63 -1.49 -3.20
CA GLY A 871 -13.63 -2.16 -2.37
C GLY A 871 -14.67 -2.85 -3.25
N ASP A 872 -14.96 -4.12 -2.98
CA ASP A 872 -16.19 -4.74 -3.48
C ASP A 872 -17.37 -4.07 -2.79
N LEU A 873 -18.20 -3.38 -3.60
CA LEU A 873 -19.39 -2.70 -3.12
C LEU A 873 -20.40 -3.67 -2.52
N GLY A 874 -20.37 -4.94 -2.94
CA GLY A 874 -21.44 -5.90 -2.72
C GLY A 874 -22.72 -5.50 -3.49
N GLU A 875 -23.73 -6.38 -3.45
CA GLU A 875 -25.00 -6.16 -4.15
C GLU A 875 -26.13 -5.66 -3.22
N THR A 876 -25.90 -5.65 -1.91
CA THR A 876 -26.92 -5.28 -0.92
C THR A 876 -27.09 -3.76 -0.89
N LEU A 877 -28.35 -3.33 -0.97
CA LEU A 877 -28.76 -1.93 -0.88
C LEU A 877 -29.18 -1.59 0.55
N HIS A 878 -28.62 -0.51 1.08
CA HIS A 878 -28.90 -0.02 2.43
C HIS A 878 -29.70 1.29 2.42
N LYS A 879 -30.35 1.57 3.55
CA LYS A 879 -30.96 2.86 3.83
C LYS A 879 -30.35 3.45 5.09
N HIS A 880 -29.74 4.62 4.93
CA HIS A 880 -29.08 5.34 6.02
C HIS A 880 -29.95 6.50 6.49
N ARG A 881 -30.04 6.70 7.81
CA ARG A 881 -30.64 7.88 8.43
C ARG A 881 -29.54 8.57 9.22
N ILE A 882 -29.23 9.80 8.85
CA ILE A 882 -28.11 10.56 9.42
C ILE A 882 -28.64 11.87 9.98
N HIS A 883 -28.34 12.14 11.24
CA HIS A 883 -28.74 13.37 11.93
C HIS A 883 -27.60 14.37 11.97
N ARG A 884 -27.90 15.61 11.59
CA ARG A 884 -27.00 16.75 11.69
C ARG A 884 -27.61 17.83 12.56
N HIS A 885 -26.83 18.37 13.48
CA HIS A 885 -27.16 19.61 14.16
C HIS A 885 -26.65 20.79 13.33
N LEU A 886 -27.55 21.66 12.87
CA LEU A 886 -27.21 22.88 12.13
C LEU A 886 -27.49 24.12 12.99
N SER A 887 -26.52 25.01 13.05
CA SER A 887 -26.62 26.28 13.75
C SER A 887 -25.88 27.38 12.98
N ALA A 888 -26.29 28.64 13.16
CA ALA A 888 -25.63 29.77 12.52
C ALA A 888 -24.19 29.95 13.07
N GLU A 889 -24.00 29.64 14.35
CA GLU A 889 -22.70 29.75 15.03
C GLU A 889 -21.68 28.76 14.47
N ALA A 890 -22.10 27.55 14.11
CA ALA A 890 -21.23 26.53 13.51
C ALA A 890 -20.99 26.74 12.00
N ASN A 891 -21.65 27.72 11.37
CA ASN A 891 -21.57 27.98 9.93
C ASN A 891 -21.47 29.50 9.67
N PRO A 892 -20.31 30.12 9.94
CA PRO A 892 -20.13 31.57 9.86
C PRO A 892 -20.50 32.17 8.49
N PHE A 893 -20.23 31.45 7.39
CA PHE A 893 -20.58 31.84 6.02
C PHE A 893 -22.07 32.16 5.82
N LEU A 894 -22.98 31.69 6.69
CA LEU A 894 -24.40 31.99 6.58
C LEU A 894 -24.70 33.49 6.72
N GLN A 895 -23.81 34.25 7.38
CA GLN A 895 -23.93 35.71 7.45
C GLN A 895 -23.72 36.40 6.10
N ASP A 896 -23.07 35.70 5.17
CA ASP A 896 -22.86 36.15 3.79
C ASP A 896 -23.91 35.60 2.81
N HIS A 897 -24.92 34.89 3.32
CA HIS A 897 -26.07 34.43 2.54
C HIS A 897 -27.38 34.73 3.29
N VAL A 898 -27.72 36.02 3.33
CA VAL A 898 -28.86 36.58 4.08
C VAL A 898 -29.95 37.09 3.14
N ILE A 899 -31.19 36.62 3.34
CA ILE A 899 -32.36 37.03 2.54
C ILE A 899 -33.44 37.57 3.48
N GLY A 900 -33.88 38.80 3.26
CA GLY A 900 -34.90 39.44 4.11
C GLY A 900 -34.42 39.74 5.53
N GLY A 901 -33.11 39.72 5.76
CA GLY A 901 -32.49 39.88 7.08
C GLY A 901 -32.34 38.58 7.88
N ASN A 902 -32.66 37.41 7.30
CA ASN A 902 -32.45 36.11 7.92
C ASN A 902 -31.37 35.33 7.14
N PRO A 903 -30.40 34.69 7.83
CA PRO A 903 -29.50 33.74 7.19
C PRO A 903 -30.28 32.55 6.61
N VAL A 904 -29.93 32.13 5.40
CA VAL A 904 -30.58 31.03 4.67
C VAL A 904 -29.51 30.06 4.20
N LEU A 905 -29.76 28.76 4.30
CA LEU A 905 -28.82 27.76 3.75
C LEU A 905 -28.81 27.86 2.20
N PRO A 906 -27.64 28.09 1.57
CA PRO A 906 -27.53 28.08 0.12
C PRO A 906 -27.93 26.71 -0.46
N THR A 907 -28.57 26.73 -1.63
CA THR A 907 -29.04 25.51 -2.30
C THR A 907 -27.88 24.56 -2.62
N VAL A 908 -26.72 25.12 -2.99
CA VAL A 908 -25.47 24.40 -3.28
C VAL A 908 -24.85 23.76 -2.03
N CYS A 909 -25.01 24.37 -0.85
CA CYS A 909 -24.62 23.73 0.41
C CYS A 909 -25.50 22.51 0.71
N ALA A 910 -26.80 22.56 0.41
CA ALA A 910 -27.67 21.38 0.54
C ALA A 910 -27.25 20.24 -0.42
N ILE A 911 -26.85 20.56 -1.66
CA ILE A 911 -26.28 19.59 -2.61
C ILE A 911 -24.98 19.01 -2.05
N ALA A 912 -24.07 19.87 -1.57
CA ALA A 912 -22.82 19.45 -0.96
C ALA A 912 -23.03 18.52 0.24
N TRP A 913 -24.03 18.79 1.09
CA TRP A 913 -24.36 17.93 2.22
C TRP A 913 -24.80 16.54 1.79
N MET A 914 -25.70 16.43 0.81
CA MET A 914 -26.16 15.15 0.29
C MET A 914 -25.02 14.38 -0.40
N GLY A 915 -24.25 15.05 -1.25
CA GLY A 915 -23.12 14.45 -1.98
C GLY A 915 -21.98 13.99 -1.07
N SER A 916 -21.50 14.88 -0.20
CA SER A 916 -20.38 14.58 0.71
C SER A 916 -20.71 13.45 1.68
N LEU A 917 -21.94 13.33 2.18
CA LEU A 917 -22.31 12.20 3.04
C LEU A 917 -22.34 10.88 2.28
N CYS A 918 -22.75 10.87 1.01
CA CYS A 918 -22.64 9.68 0.17
C CYS A 918 -21.16 9.27 0.00
N GLU A 919 -20.25 10.20 -0.29
CA GLU A 919 -18.80 9.93 -0.41
C GLU A 919 -18.20 9.42 0.92
N GLN A 920 -18.63 10.03 2.03
CA GLN A 920 -18.21 9.64 3.38
C GLN A 920 -18.61 8.21 3.75
N LEU A 921 -19.74 7.72 3.24
CA LEU A 921 -20.17 6.33 3.42
C LEU A 921 -19.41 5.35 2.50
N TYR A 922 -18.84 5.84 1.39
CA TYR A 922 -18.20 5.03 0.35
C TYR A 922 -16.83 5.59 -0.07
N PRO A 923 -15.79 5.41 0.76
CA PRO A 923 -14.41 5.76 0.40
C PRO A 923 -14.01 5.17 -0.96
N GLY A 924 -13.28 5.95 -1.75
CA GLY A 924 -12.90 5.58 -3.13
C GLY A 924 -13.91 5.98 -4.20
N TYR A 925 -15.10 6.46 -3.82
CA TYR A 925 -16.12 6.96 -4.75
C TYR A 925 -16.27 8.48 -4.63
N THR A 926 -16.50 9.14 -5.77
CA THR A 926 -16.67 10.60 -5.86
C THR A 926 -18.02 10.92 -6.50
N MET A 927 -18.69 11.97 -6.03
CA MET A 927 -19.93 12.47 -6.59
C MET A 927 -19.73 12.91 -8.04
N PHE A 928 -20.46 12.26 -8.93
CA PHE A 928 -20.51 12.60 -10.33
C PHE A 928 -21.75 13.42 -10.66
N SER A 929 -22.94 12.99 -10.22
CA SER A 929 -24.19 13.69 -10.54
C SER A 929 -25.12 13.90 -9.36
N CYS A 930 -25.91 14.97 -9.48
CA CYS A 930 -27.05 15.30 -8.66
C CYS A 930 -28.25 15.53 -9.60
N ASP A 931 -29.06 14.50 -9.79
CA ASP A 931 -30.23 14.47 -10.65
C ASP A 931 -31.50 14.84 -9.86
N ASN A 932 -32.50 15.40 -10.54
CA ASN A 932 -33.84 15.67 -9.99
C ASN A 932 -33.84 16.46 -8.66
N TYR A 933 -32.89 17.40 -8.50
CA TYR A 933 -32.78 18.20 -7.28
C TYR A 933 -33.96 19.15 -7.13
N GLN A 934 -34.57 19.20 -5.95
CA GLN A 934 -35.72 20.05 -5.67
C GLN A 934 -35.64 20.75 -4.31
N VAL A 935 -35.99 22.04 -4.31
CA VAL A 935 -36.20 22.84 -3.11
C VAL A 935 -37.67 22.77 -2.72
N LEU A 936 -37.98 22.03 -1.64
CA LEU A 936 -39.33 21.91 -1.10
C LEU A 936 -39.62 23.05 -0.11
N LYS A 937 -38.67 23.28 0.81
CA LYS A 937 -38.69 24.39 1.77
C LYS A 937 -37.26 24.71 2.20
N GLY A 938 -36.76 25.89 1.84
CA GLY A 938 -35.43 26.34 2.27
C GLY A 938 -35.29 26.38 3.80
N ILE A 939 -34.08 26.07 4.28
CA ILE A 939 -33.71 26.18 5.70
C ILE A 939 -33.35 27.64 5.99
N VAL A 940 -34.05 28.23 6.97
CA VAL A 940 -33.85 29.62 7.42
C VAL A 940 -33.44 29.58 8.88
N PHE A 941 -32.37 30.30 9.23
CA PHE A 941 -31.85 30.38 10.59
C PHE A 941 -32.45 31.62 11.27
N ASP A 942 -33.62 31.43 11.88
CA ASP A 942 -34.38 32.48 12.56
C ASP A 942 -34.79 31.96 13.95
N ASP A 943 -34.41 32.68 15.01
CA ASP A 943 -34.73 32.32 16.40
C ASP A 943 -36.25 32.35 16.71
N SER A 944 -37.05 33.00 15.87
CA SER A 944 -38.51 33.09 16.02
C SER A 944 -39.29 31.92 15.43
N HIS A 945 -38.63 31.07 14.62
CA HIS A 945 -39.22 29.85 14.06
C HIS A 945 -38.29 28.66 14.28
N PRO A 946 -38.31 28.03 15.47
CA PRO A 946 -37.47 26.87 15.74
C PRO A 946 -38.05 25.64 15.04
N ASP A 947 -37.89 25.57 13.71
CA ASP A 947 -37.66 24.26 13.12
C ASP A 947 -36.48 23.66 13.89
N SER A 948 -36.60 22.40 14.32
CA SER A 948 -35.56 21.75 15.12
C SER A 948 -34.18 22.02 14.52
N LYS A 949 -33.21 22.50 15.33
CA LYS A 949 -31.81 22.58 14.90
C LYS A 949 -31.24 21.19 14.51
N GLN A 950 -31.99 20.12 14.75
CA GLN A 950 -31.70 18.77 14.26
C GLN A 950 -32.43 18.51 12.94
N TYR A 951 -31.64 18.21 11.92
CA TYR A 951 -32.09 17.80 10.60
C TYR A 951 -31.69 16.35 10.34
N THR A 952 -32.50 15.64 9.58
CA THR A 952 -32.26 14.26 9.18
C THR A 952 -32.08 14.19 7.68
N LEU A 953 -30.97 13.63 7.22
CA LEU A 953 -30.76 13.19 5.85
C LEU A 953 -31.06 11.68 5.77
N GLU A 954 -32.05 11.31 4.96
CA GLU A 954 -32.27 9.92 4.57
C GLU A 954 -31.58 9.67 3.23
N LEU A 955 -30.73 8.64 3.16
CA LEU A 955 -30.07 8.17 1.95
C LEU A 955 -30.53 6.72 1.68
N GLU A 956 -31.23 6.50 0.58
CA GLU A 956 -31.68 5.18 0.14
C GLU A 956 -30.90 4.77 -1.09
N GLU A 957 -30.10 3.70 -0.99
CA GLU A 957 -29.39 3.13 -2.14
C GLU A 957 -30.39 2.52 -3.12
N ILE A 958 -30.31 2.92 -4.39
CA ILE A 958 -31.21 2.46 -5.45
C ILE A 958 -30.51 1.59 -6.49
N ALA A 959 -29.19 1.71 -6.64
CA ALA A 959 -28.37 0.87 -7.49
C ALA A 959 -26.92 0.88 -6.99
N LYS A 960 -26.24 -0.25 -7.13
CA LYS A 960 -24.85 -0.45 -6.71
C LYS A 960 -24.22 -1.52 -7.62
N GLY A 961 -23.04 -1.23 -8.17
CA GLY A 961 -22.31 -2.14 -9.05
C GLY A 961 -21.62 -1.42 -10.21
N ASN A 962 -20.70 -2.11 -10.91
CA ASN A 962 -19.95 -1.59 -12.05
C ASN A 962 -19.22 -0.25 -11.77
N GLY A 963 -18.66 -0.08 -10.57
CA GLY A 963 -17.94 1.14 -10.19
C GLY A 963 -18.85 2.37 -9.97
N ALA A 964 -20.16 2.17 -9.76
CA ALA A 964 -21.12 3.22 -9.50
C ALA A 964 -22.07 2.89 -8.34
N ILE A 965 -22.54 3.94 -7.65
CA ILE A 965 -23.57 3.85 -6.61
C ILE A 965 -24.55 5.00 -6.80
N ALA A 966 -25.84 4.72 -6.74
CA ALA A 966 -26.89 5.73 -6.84
C ALA A 966 -27.77 5.73 -5.59
N PHE A 967 -28.15 6.94 -5.14
CA PHE A 967 -28.93 7.17 -3.94
C PHE A 967 -30.13 8.07 -4.22
N LYS A 968 -31.22 7.87 -3.49
CA LYS A 968 -32.23 8.90 -3.24
C LYS A 968 -31.91 9.59 -1.92
N ALA A 969 -31.81 10.92 -1.96
CA ALA A 969 -31.53 11.75 -0.80
C ALA A 969 -32.76 12.58 -0.43
N LEU A 970 -33.08 12.65 0.87
CA LEU A 970 -34.17 13.47 1.41
C LEU A 970 -33.74 14.14 2.71
N VAL A 971 -33.73 15.47 2.72
CA VAL A 971 -33.48 16.28 3.92
C VAL A 971 -34.81 16.67 4.56
N SER A 972 -34.94 16.41 5.86
CA SER A 972 -36.13 16.73 6.64
C SER A 972 -35.80 17.24 8.05
N SER A 973 -36.77 17.90 8.68
CA SER A 973 -36.76 18.26 10.10
C SER A 973 -38.11 17.91 10.73
N GLN A 974 -38.24 18.10 12.04
CA GLN A 974 -39.52 18.05 12.74
C GLN A 974 -39.93 19.44 13.19
N ASN A 975 -41.21 19.77 13.01
CA ASN A 975 -41.78 20.98 13.62
C ASN A 975 -42.09 20.76 15.11
N GLU A 976 -42.50 21.81 15.82
CA GLU A 976 -42.86 21.74 17.26
C GLU A 976 -43.95 20.70 17.60
N ALA A 977 -44.78 20.33 16.63
CA ALA A 977 -45.82 19.31 16.78
C ALA A 977 -45.34 17.88 16.45
N GLY A 978 -44.04 17.69 16.20
CA GLY A 978 -43.42 16.41 15.83
C GLY A 978 -43.73 15.93 14.41
N LYS A 979 -44.31 16.78 13.55
CA LYS A 979 -44.61 16.42 12.15
C LYS A 979 -43.38 16.67 11.27
N PRO A 980 -43.11 15.79 10.28
CA PRO A 980 -41.99 15.97 9.37
C PRO A 980 -42.22 17.19 8.46
N ARG A 981 -41.15 17.95 8.25
CA ARG A 981 -41.05 19.03 7.26
C ARG A 981 -39.93 18.66 6.29
N PHE A 982 -40.23 18.58 5.00
CA PHE A 982 -39.26 18.23 3.97
C PHE A 982 -38.63 19.50 3.38
N HIS A 983 -37.32 19.50 3.22
CA HIS A 983 -36.55 20.66 2.79
C HIS A 983 -35.99 20.50 1.38
N TYR A 984 -35.26 19.42 1.13
CA TYR A 984 -34.58 19.16 -0.14
C TYR A 984 -34.67 17.69 -0.51
N ARG A 985 -34.65 17.38 -1.80
CA ARG A 985 -34.48 16.00 -2.31
C ARG A 985 -33.68 15.98 -3.60
N ALA A 986 -32.97 14.89 -3.85
CA ALA A 986 -32.22 14.65 -5.07
C ALA A 986 -31.94 13.16 -5.28
N GLU A 987 -31.46 12.82 -6.47
CA GLU A 987 -30.80 11.54 -6.75
C GLU A 987 -29.30 11.79 -6.92
N ILE A 988 -28.46 11.14 -6.12
CA ILE A 988 -27.01 11.33 -6.13
C ILE A 988 -26.35 10.10 -6.74
N THR A 989 -25.43 10.30 -7.69
CA THR A 989 -24.61 9.22 -8.25
C THR A 989 -23.15 9.43 -7.90
N LEU A 990 -22.52 8.42 -7.32
CA LEU A 990 -21.09 8.34 -7.13
C LEU A 990 -20.45 7.41 -8.15
N LEU A 991 -19.22 7.72 -8.56
CA LEU A 991 -18.38 6.88 -9.42
C LEU A 991 -17.01 6.66 -8.78
N ALA A 992 -16.45 5.46 -8.95
CA ALA A 992 -15.06 5.17 -8.57
C ALA A 992 -14.06 5.97 -9.44
N LYS A 993 -14.41 6.18 -10.72
CA LYS A 993 -13.63 6.96 -11.67
C LYS A 993 -14.54 7.91 -12.44
N LEU A 994 -14.29 9.21 -12.31
CA LEU A 994 -15.02 10.23 -13.06
C LEU A 994 -14.69 10.13 -14.57
N PRO A 995 -15.66 10.37 -15.46
CA PRO A 995 -15.43 10.42 -16.90
C PRO A 995 -14.56 11.63 -17.28
N GLU A 996 -13.94 11.57 -18.46
CA GLU A 996 -13.13 12.69 -18.95
C GLU A 996 -13.97 13.96 -19.12
N ALA A 997 -13.45 15.08 -18.61
CA ALA A 997 -14.10 16.38 -18.67
C ALA A 997 -14.32 16.83 -20.13
N PRO A 998 -15.58 17.09 -20.55
CA PRO A 998 -15.88 17.59 -21.89
C PRO A 998 -15.38 19.02 -22.09
N VAL A 999 -15.24 19.43 -23.35
CA VAL A 999 -14.83 20.79 -23.73
C VAL A 999 -16.03 21.57 -24.31
N TYR A 1000 -16.32 22.73 -23.72
CA TYR A 1000 -17.32 23.67 -24.20
C TYR A 1000 -16.79 24.49 -25.38
N GLN A 1001 -17.21 24.14 -26.59
CA GLN A 1001 -16.72 24.78 -27.81
C GLN A 1001 -17.33 26.17 -28.10
N GLN A 1002 -18.41 26.55 -27.42
CA GLN A 1002 -19.11 27.82 -27.65
C GLN A 1002 -18.68 28.91 -26.66
N PHE A 1003 -17.54 28.73 -25.98
CA PHE A 1003 -16.99 29.77 -25.14
C PHE A 1003 -16.60 30.97 -25.99
N ASP A 1004 -17.14 32.14 -25.64
CA ASP A 1004 -16.79 33.41 -26.25
C ASP A 1004 -16.13 34.29 -25.17
N PRO A 1005 -14.81 34.52 -25.22
CA PRO A 1005 -14.12 35.39 -24.29
C PRO A 1005 -14.26 36.88 -24.64
N SER A 1006 -14.94 37.23 -25.74
CA SER A 1006 -15.13 38.62 -26.15
C SER A 1006 -15.94 39.38 -25.11
N LYS A 1007 -15.68 40.69 -24.96
CA LYS A 1007 -16.38 41.54 -23.99
C LYS A 1007 -17.38 42.42 -24.72
N SER A 1008 -18.66 42.07 -24.66
CA SER A 1008 -19.73 42.83 -25.34
C SER A 1008 -20.42 43.85 -24.42
N GLU A 1009 -20.62 43.48 -23.15
CA GLU A 1009 -21.21 44.35 -22.12
C GLU A 1009 -20.58 43.95 -20.78
N VAL A 1010 -19.69 44.81 -20.28
CA VAL A 1010 -18.89 44.53 -19.10
C VAL A 1010 -19.58 45.10 -17.86
N ILE A 1011 -19.93 44.24 -16.92
CA ILE A 1011 -20.49 44.63 -15.62
C ILE A 1011 -19.54 44.12 -14.53
N ASP A 1012 -18.95 45.04 -13.76
CA ASP A 1012 -17.99 44.71 -12.72
C ASP A 1012 -18.65 44.26 -11.41
N LYS A 1013 -17.94 43.45 -10.61
CA LYS A 1013 -18.41 42.96 -9.31
C LYS A 1013 -19.00 44.04 -8.41
N THR A 1014 -18.41 45.24 -8.43
CA THR A 1014 -18.83 46.38 -7.59
C THR A 1014 -20.27 46.75 -7.89
N GLU A 1015 -20.67 46.75 -9.16
CA GLU A 1015 -22.05 47.06 -9.53
C GLU A 1015 -23.00 45.97 -9.04
N LEU A 1016 -22.67 44.70 -9.29
CA LEU A 1016 -23.54 43.55 -8.97
C LEU A 1016 -23.84 43.40 -7.48
N TYR A 1017 -22.82 43.51 -6.63
CA TYR A 1017 -22.96 43.28 -5.17
C TYR A 1017 -23.38 44.54 -4.39
N GLN A 1018 -23.22 45.76 -4.95
CA GLN A 1018 -23.62 46.99 -4.25
C GLN A 1018 -25.02 47.51 -4.65
N ASN A 1019 -25.47 47.26 -5.88
CA ASN A 1019 -26.78 47.74 -6.33
C ASN A 1019 -27.96 46.83 -5.90
N GLY A 1020 -27.69 45.77 -5.15
CA GLY A 1020 -28.68 44.78 -4.71
C GLY A 1020 -29.14 43.84 -5.82
N THR A 1021 -28.35 43.62 -6.86
CA THR A 1021 -28.57 42.53 -7.83
C THR A 1021 -28.26 41.19 -7.18
N LEU A 1022 -27.09 41.10 -6.52
CA LEU A 1022 -26.68 39.96 -5.73
C LEU A 1022 -26.64 40.37 -4.24
N PHE A 1023 -27.26 39.57 -3.38
CA PHE A 1023 -27.33 39.82 -1.93
C PHE A 1023 -26.14 39.21 -1.15
N HIS A 1024 -25.27 38.49 -1.85
CA HIS A 1024 -24.17 37.70 -1.29
C HIS A 1024 -23.08 38.56 -0.63
N GLY A 1025 -22.65 38.15 0.56
CA GLY A 1025 -21.49 38.68 1.28
C GLY A 1025 -20.16 38.08 0.80
N PRO A 1026 -19.03 38.53 1.36
CA PRO A 1026 -17.67 38.18 0.90
C PRO A 1026 -17.41 36.71 0.59
N ASP A 1027 -17.90 35.77 1.40
CA ASP A 1027 -17.67 34.33 1.24
C ASP A 1027 -18.29 33.74 -0.05
N PHE A 1028 -19.21 34.47 -0.69
CA PHE A 1028 -19.87 34.08 -1.94
C PHE A 1028 -19.68 35.11 -3.07
N GLN A 1029 -18.78 36.09 -2.91
CA GLN A 1029 -18.49 37.12 -3.92
C GLN A 1029 -17.51 36.64 -5.00
N GLY A 1030 -17.84 35.50 -5.63
CA GLY A 1030 -17.00 34.87 -6.64
C GLY A 1030 -17.10 35.50 -8.03
N VAL A 1031 -18.12 36.30 -8.35
CA VAL A 1031 -18.28 36.91 -9.68
C VAL A 1031 -17.40 38.15 -9.79
N GLU A 1032 -16.35 38.10 -10.60
CA GLU A 1032 -15.47 39.26 -10.84
C GLU A 1032 -16.08 40.23 -11.86
N GLN A 1033 -16.61 39.67 -12.95
CA GLN A 1033 -17.08 40.45 -14.09
C GLN A 1033 -18.03 39.64 -14.98
N VAL A 1034 -19.15 40.23 -15.39
CA VAL A 1034 -19.95 39.73 -16.52
C VAL A 1034 -19.28 40.20 -17.81
N LEU A 1035 -18.96 39.26 -18.70
CA LEU A 1035 -18.29 39.53 -19.98
C LEU A 1035 -19.33 39.76 -21.09
N ASN A 1036 -20.40 38.98 -21.06
CA ASN A 1036 -21.48 38.99 -22.05
C ASN A 1036 -22.82 38.75 -21.36
N ILE A 1037 -23.83 39.53 -21.73
CA ILE A 1037 -25.22 39.32 -21.30
C ILE A 1037 -26.17 39.58 -22.46
N SER A 1038 -27.08 38.65 -22.69
CA SER A 1038 -28.13 38.72 -23.71
C SER A 1038 -29.38 37.96 -23.24
N PRO A 1039 -30.52 38.10 -23.94
CA PRO A 1039 -31.71 37.32 -23.61
C PRO A 1039 -31.50 35.80 -23.66
N SER A 1040 -30.49 35.30 -24.39
CA SER A 1040 -30.23 33.87 -24.53
C SER A 1040 -29.00 33.36 -23.78
N LYS A 1041 -28.08 34.25 -23.34
CA LYS A 1041 -26.79 33.83 -22.77
C LYS A 1041 -26.23 34.83 -21.76
N VAL A 1042 -25.56 34.32 -20.73
CA VAL A 1042 -24.69 35.08 -19.83
C VAL A 1042 -23.35 34.39 -19.73
N THR A 1043 -22.24 35.12 -19.87
CA THR A 1043 -20.90 34.60 -19.59
C THR A 1043 -20.23 35.51 -18.58
N MET A 1044 -19.71 34.93 -17.52
CA MET A 1044 -19.05 35.65 -16.43
C MET A 1044 -17.73 34.99 -16.05
N ARG A 1045 -16.78 35.84 -15.66
CA ARG A 1045 -15.50 35.44 -15.07
C ARG A 1045 -15.64 35.43 -13.56
N CYS A 1046 -15.18 34.34 -12.94
CA CYS A 1046 -15.29 34.11 -11.52
C CYS A 1046 -13.93 33.75 -10.90
N GLN A 1047 -13.70 34.20 -9.68
CA GLN A 1047 -12.60 33.80 -8.83
C GLN A 1047 -13.02 34.07 -7.38
N LEU A 1048 -12.87 33.07 -6.51
CA LEU A 1048 -13.15 33.20 -5.09
C LEU A 1048 -11.90 32.83 -4.31
N ALA A 1049 -11.54 33.67 -3.34
CA ALA A 1049 -10.40 33.42 -2.47
C ALA A 1049 -10.62 32.18 -1.61
N ALA A 1050 -9.55 31.46 -1.25
CA ALA A 1050 -9.67 30.34 -0.33
C ALA A 1050 -10.24 30.77 1.03
N LEU A 1051 -11.25 30.04 1.49
CA LEU A 1051 -11.83 30.18 2.81
C LEU A 1051 -11.11 29.26 3.80
N SER A 1052 -10.87 29.73 5.01
CA SER A 1052 -10.36 28.91 6.11
C SER A 1052 -11.38 27.83 6.52
N ALA A 1053 -10.90 26.76 7.15
CA ALA A 1053 -11.76 25.70 7.68
C ALA A 1053 -12.83 26.22 8.66
N ALA A 1054 -12.52 27.31 9.40
CA ALA A 1054 -13.46 27.96 10.31
C ALA A 1054 -14.56 28.73 9.57
N GLU A 1055 -14.21 29.47 8.51
CA GLU A 1055 -15.18 30.19 7.67
C GLU A 1055 -16.14 29.22 6.96
N GLN A 1056 -15.62 28.08 6.47
CA GLN A 1056 -16.42 27.04 5.82
C GLN A 1056 -17.38 26.30 6.77
N GLY A 1057 -17.16 26.35 8.09
CA GLY A 1057 -18.02 25.73 9.10
C GLY A 1057 -18.20 24.22 8.89
N GLN A 1058 -19.45 23.74 8.92
CA GLN A 1058 -19.77 22.31 8.72
C GLN A 1058 -19.78 21.88 7.24
N TYR A 1059 -19.45 22.78 6.31
CA TYR A 1059 -19.47 22.56 4.86
C TYR A 1059 -18.07 22.68 4.26
N GLN A 1060 -17.08 22.09 4.95
CA GLN A 1060 -15.71 22.02 4.45
C GLN A 1060 -15.67 21.33 3.08
N VAL A 1061 -14.98 21.94 2.12
CA VAL A 1061 -14.91 21.48 0.73
C VAL A 1061 -14.27 20.09 0.66
N GLN A 1062 -14.97 19.16 0.00
CA GLN A 1062 -14.49 17.82 -0.37
C GLN A 1062 -14.30 17.77 -1.89
N SER A 1063 -15.01 16.88 -2.59
CA SER A 1063 -15.01 16.85 -4.05
C SER A 1063 -15.73 18.05 -4.66
N PHE A 1064 -16.85 18.47 -4.06
CA PHE A 1064 -17.72 19.54 -4.54
C PHE A 1064 -17.51 20.81 -3.71
N ASN A 1065 -17.27 21.93 -4.39
CA ASN A 1065 -17.06 23.23 -3.76
C ASN A 1065 -18.36 24.07 -3.82
N PRO A 1066 -19.17 24.13 -2.74
CA PRO A 1066 -20.44 24.86 -2.77
C PRO A 1066 -20.25 26.37 -2.91
N PHE A 1067 -19.17 26.94 -2.39
CA PHE A 1067 -18.95 28.39 -2.37
C PHE A 1067 -18.74 28.95 -3.79
N ILE A 1068 -18.00 28.21 -4.62
CA ILE A 1068 -17.78 28.59 -6.03
C ILE A 1068 -18.97 28.17 -6.90
N ALA A 1069 -19.56 27.00 -6.64
CA ALA A 1069 -20.72 26.52 -7.39
C ALA A 1069 -21.94 27.45 -7.28
N ASP A 1070 -22.07 28.22 -6.19
CA ASP A 1070 -23.14 29.21 -6.04
C ASP A 1070 -23.16 30.23 -7.19
N GLY A 1071 -21.98 30.57 -7.75
CA GLY A 1071 -21.86 31.42 -8.93
C GLY A 1071 -22.75 30.96 -10.09
N GLN A 1072 -22.96 29.66 -10.26
CA GLN A 1072 -23.86 29.11 -11.27
C GLN A 1072 -25.27 29.71 -11.13
N PHE A 1073 -25.84 29.73 -9.93
CA PHE A 1073 -27.16 30.30 -9.68
C PHE A 1073 -27.14 31.83 -9.63
N GLN A 1074 -26.03 32.46 -9.23
CA GLN A 1074 -25.86 33.92 -9.34
C GLN A 1074 -26.02 34.40 -10.78
N SER A 1075 -25.56 33.63 -11.78
CA SER A 1075 -25.76 33.97 -13.20
C SER A 1075 -27.24 34.11 -13.59
N MET A 1076 -28.12 33.29 -12.99
CA MET A 1076 -29.56 33.34 -13.19
C MET A 1076 -30.18 34.57 -12.51
N VAL A 1077 -29.70 34.95 -11.32
CA VAL A 1077 -30.14 36.16 -10.61
C VAL A 1077 -29.78 37.41 -11.41
N ILE A 1078 -28.55 37.48 -11.94
CA ILE A 1078 -28.09 38.58 -12.80
C ILE A 1078 -29.00 38.71 -14.03
N TRP A 1079 -29.30 37.61 -14.70
CA TRP A 1079 -30.18 37.61 -15.88
C TRP A 1079 -31.61 38.08 -15.52
N ALA A 1080 -32.20 37.52 -14.46
CA ALA A 1080 -33.54 37.90 -14.01
C ALA A 1080 -33.62 39.40 -13.66
N ARG A 1081 -32.60 39.92 -13.01
CA ARG A 1081 -32.51 41.36 -12.71
C ARG A 1081 -32.43 42.20 -13.99
N ARG A 1082 -31.59 41.80 -14.95
CA ARG A 1082 -31.35 42.57 -16.18
C ARG A 1082 -32.58 42.65 -17.09
N PHE A 1083 -33.35 41.56 -17.21
CA PHE A 1083 -34.44 41.46 -18.17
C PHE A 1083 -35.85 41.61 -17.56
N HIS A 1084 -36.01 41.37 -16.25
CA HIS A 1084 -37.31 41.44 -15.57
C HIS A 1084 -37.37 42.41 -14.38
N ASP A 1085 -36.23 43.02 -13.99
CA ASP A 1085 -36.09 43.83 -12.78
C ASP A 1085 -36.64 43.10 -11.54
N ALA A 1086 -36.24 41.84 -11.40
CA ALA A 1086 -36.72 40.93 -10.37
C ALA A 1086 -35.59 40.05 -9.84
N GLY A 1087 -35.65 39.73 -8.55
CA GLY A 1087 -34.85 38.66 -7.95
C GLY A 1087 -35.38 37.28 -8.35
N SER A 1088 -34.56 36.26 -8.10
CA SER A 1088 -34.89 34.87 -8.37
C SER A 1088 -34.48 33.96 -7.22
N LEU A 1089 -35.18 32.84 -7.06
CA LEU A 1089 -34.84 31.77 -6.11
C LEU A 1089 -34.87 30.40 -6.79
N PRO A 1090 -33.92 29.49 -6.49
CA PRO A 1090 -33.90 28.12 -6.99
C PRO A 1090 -35.17 27.33 -6.65
N LEU A 1091 -35.61 26.52 -7.61
CA LEU A 1091 -36.74 25.60 -7.45
C LEU A 1091 -36.34 24.14 -7.70
N HIS A 1092 -35.71 23.90 -8.85
CA HIS A 1092 -35.46 22.56 -9.37
C HIS A 1092 -34.24 22.55 -10.29
N THR A 1093 -33.55 21.43 -10.37
CA THR A 1093 -32.50 21.17 -11.36
C THR A 1093 -32.70 19.76 -11.89
N ASP A 1094 -32.77 19.61 -13.22
CA ASP A 1094 -32.91 18.29 -13.84
C ASP A 1094 -31.67 17.43 -13.60
N ARG A 1095 -30.48 17.99 -13.83
CA ARG A 1095 -29.20 17.27 -13.68
C ARG A 1095 -28.02 18.20 -13.46
N GLY A 1096 -27.29 18.03 -12.37
CA GLY A 1096 -25.94 18.58 -12.19
C GLY A 1096 -24.89 17.50 -12.35
N GLU A 1097 -23.83 17.75 -13.10
CA GLU A 1097 -22.69 16.84 -13.27
C GLU A 1097 -21.37 17.54 -12.94
N GLN A 1098 -20.49 16.85 -12.24
CA GLN A 1098 -19.14 17.27 -11.93
C GLN A 1098 -18.13 16.32 -12.58
N PHE A 1099 -17.16 16.89 -13.28
CA PHE A 1099 -16.08 16.15 -13.94
C PHE A 1099 -14.74 16.37 -13.24
N ARG A 1100 -14.54 17.55 -12.64
CA ARG A 1100 -13.33 17.95 -11.92
C ARG A 1100 -13.70 18.86 -10.74
N PRO A 1101 -12.98 18.80 -9.61
CA PRO A 1101 -13.14 19.77 -8.52
C PRO A 1101 -12.89 21.19 -9.00
N ILE A 1102 -13.62 22.16 -8.44
CA ILE A 1102 -13.40 23.60 -8.69
C ILE A 1102 -12.55 24.17 -7.54
N PRO A 1103 -11.24 24.43 -7.77
CA PRO A 1103 -10.37 24.94 -6.73
C PRO A 1103 -10.64 26.42 -6.41
N PHE A 1104 -10.37 26.81 -5.16
CA PHE A 1104 -10.25 28.21 -4.78
C PHE A 1104 -9.07 28.88 -5.51
N ASP A 1105 -9.03 30.21 -5.44
CA ASP A 1105 -7.96 31.06 -6.00
C ASP A 1105 -7.69 30.88 -7.50
N THR A 1106 -8.60 30.20 -8.20
CA THR A 1106 -8.46 29.87 -9.62
C THR A 1106 -9.49 30.63 -10.44
N THR A 1107 -9.04 31.24 -11.54
CA THR A 1107 -9.96 31.88 -12.49
C THR A 1107 -10.78 30.81 -13.20
N THR A 1108 -12.10 30.95 -13.11
CA THR A 1108 -13.08 30.08 -13.78
C THR A 1108 -14.08 30.93 -14.56
N TYR A 1109 -14.80 30.30 -15.48
CA TYR A 1109 -15.84 30.95 -16.26
C TYR A 1109 -17.15 30.20 -16.08
N VAL A 1110 -18.23 30.96 -15.92
CA VAL A 1110 -19.59 30.42 -15.90
C VAL A 1110 -20.33 30.94 -17.12
N SER A 1111 -20.78 30.03 -17.97
CA SER A 1111 -21.57 30.30 -19.17
C SER A 1111 -22.97 29.73 -19.00
N MET A 1112 -23.98 30.59 -18.88
CA MET A 1112 -25.39 30.22 -18.79
C MET A 1112 -26.09 30.40 -20.14
N GLU A 1113 -26.88 29.42 -20.55
CA GLU A 1113 -27.70 29.41 -21.75
C GLU A 1113 -29.18 29.27 -21.38
N VAL A 1114 -29.99 30.27 -21.73
CA VAL A 1114 -31.43 30.27 -21.45
C VAL A 1114 -32.13 29.29 -22.39
N LYS A 1115 -32.91 28.36 -21.81
CA LYS A 1115 -33.76 27.43 -22.56
C LYS A 1115 -35.19 27.92 -22.66
N GLU A 1116 -35.73 28.35 -21.53
CA GLU A 1116 -37.09 28.86 -21.43
C GLU A 1116 -37.15 30.02 -20.43
N SER A 1117 -37.95 31.05 -20.70
CA SER A 1117 -38.17 32.16 -19.78
C SER A 1117 -39.59 32.69 -19.90
N SER A 1118 -40.17 33.07 -18.77
CA SER A 1118 -41.48 33.74 -18.65
C SER A 1118 -41.37 34.89 -17.65
N ASP A 1119 -42.48 35.58 -17.36
CA ASP A 1119 -42.49 36.64 -16.34
C ASP A 1119 -42.30 36.11 -14.89
N SER A 1120 -42.47 34.81 -14.67
CA SER A 1120 -42.45 34.20 -13.33
C SER A 1120 -41.38 33.12 -13.15
N GLU A 1121 -40.75 32.64 -14.22
CA GLU A 1121 -39.82 31.50 -14.17
C GLU A 1121 -38.74 31.61 -15.26
N LEU A 1122 -37.54 31.09 -14.96
CA LEU A 1122 -36.42 30.93 -15.89
C LEU A 1122 -35.89 29.49 -15.80
N VAL A 1123 -35.64 28.87 -16.96
CA VAL A 1123 -34.97 27.58 -17.12
C VAL A 1123 -33.72 27.77 -17.97
N ALA A 1124 -32.57 27.34 -17.47
CA ALA A 1124 -31.29 27.48 -18.16
C ALA A 1124 -30.35 26.29 -17.95
N ASP A 1125 -29.43 26.10 -18.89
CA ASP A 1125 -28.24 25.27 -18.69
C ASP A 1125 -27.07 26.18 -18.28
N ILE A 1126 -26.23 25.73 -17.36
CA ILE A 1126 -25.10 26.49 -16.82
C ILE A 1126 -23.85 25.62 -16.89
N LEU A 1127 -22.79 26.13 -17.51
CA LEU A 1127 -21.51 25.43 -17.67
C LEU A 1127 -20.43 26.17 -16.91
N THR A 1128 -19.66 25.47 -16.09
CA THR A 1128 -18.49 26.00 -15.39
C THR A 1128 -17.22 25.39 -15.98
N HIS A 1129 -16.32 26.22 -16.51
CA HIS A 1129 -15.15 25.78 -17.27
C HIS A 1129 -13.92 26.66 -17.05
N ASP A 1130 -12.76 26.14 -17.45
CA ASP A 1130 -11.53 26.93 -17.55
C ASP A 1130 -11.50 27.78 -18.83
N GLU A 1131 -10.41 28.54 -19.02
CA GLU A 1131 -10.22 29.41 -20.20
C GLU A 1131 -10.19 28.65 -21.54
N ASN A 1132 -9.89 27.35 -21.52
CA ASN A 1132 -9.89 26.50 -22.71
C ASN A 1132 -11.26 25.83 -22.95
N GLY A 1133 -12.27 26.19 -22.15
CA GLY A 1133 -13.61 25.61 -22.22
C GLY A 1133 -13.71 24.21 -21.59
N ARG A 1134 -12.64 23.65 -21.01
CA ARG A 1134 -12.71 22.32 -20.41
C ARG A 1134 -13.52 22.40 -19.11
N LEU A 1135 -14.53 21.56 -19.00
CA LEU A 1135 -15.54 21.67 -17.95
C LEU A 1135 -15.00 21.23 -16.59
N TYR A 1136 -15.41 21.94 -15.57
CA TYR A 1136 -15.39 21.47 -14.19
C TYR A 1136 -16.71 20.80 -13.85
N ALA A 1137 -17.82 21.49 -14.16
CA ALA A 1137 -19.17 21.03 -13.90
C ALA A 1137 -20.16 21.62 -14.93
N ARG A 1138 -21.33 21.00 -15.05
CA ARG A 1138 -22.48 21.57 -15.77
C ARG A 1138 -23.78 21.28 -15.04
N VAL A 1139 -24.71 22.21 -15.14
CA VAL A 1139 -26.07 22.13 -14.60
C VAL A 1139 -27.03 22.23 -15.76
N LEU A 1140 -27.88 21.24 -15.96
CA LEU A 1140 -28.86 21.17 -17.03
C LEU A 1140 -30.26 21.35 -16.45
N GLY A 1141 -31.08 22.15 -17.13
CA GLY A 1141 -32.47 22.40 -16.72
C GLY A 1141 -32.60 23.04 -15.33
N ALA A 1142 -31.69 23.95 -14.96
CA ALA A 1142 -31.80 24.71 -13.72
C ALA A 1142 -33.00 25.66 -13.81
N LYS A 1143 -33.93 25.53 -12.86
CA LYS A 1143 -35.18 26.30 -12.81
C LYS A 1143 -35.21 27.21 -11.58
N VAL A 1144 -35.49 28.49 -11.81
CA VAL A 1144 -35.66 29.51 -10.75
C VAL A 1144 -36.99 30.25 -10.91
N THR A 1145 -37.50 30.80 -9.79
CA THR A 1145 -38.59 31.80 -9.81
C THR A 1145 -38.09 33.15 -10.31
N ILE A 1146 -38.99 33.98 -10.84
CA ILE A 1146 -38.77 35.40 -11.07
C ILE A 1146 -39.85 36.15 -10.31
N SER A 1147 -39.46 37.03 -9.37
CA SER A 1147 -40.42 37.80 -8.59
C SER A 1147 -39.88 39.14 -8.13
N LYS A 1148 -40.60 40.22 -8.48
CA LYS A 1148 -40.31 41.58 -8.00
C LYS A 1148 -40.46 41.71 -6.49
N GLN A 1149 -41.22 40.82 -5.85
CA GLN A 1149 -41.32 40.78 -4.39
C GLN A 1149 -39.99 40.39 -3.75
N LEU A 1150 -39.07 39.73 -4.45
CA LEU A 1150 -37.77 39.39 -3.87
C LEU A 1150 -36.81 40.60 -3.80
N ASN A 1151 -37.03 41.64 -4.61
CA ASN A 1151 -36.12 42.78 -4.69
C ASN A 1151 -35.87 43.43 -3.34
N HIS A 1152 -36.92 43.64 -2.54
CA HIS A 1152 -36.78 44.26 -1.21
C HIS A 1152 -36.12 43.35 -0.16
N LEU A 1153 -36.08 42.03 -0.42
CA LEU A 1153 -35.41 41.06 0.45
C LEU A 1153 -33.92 40.93 0.15
N PHE A 1154 -33.50 41.30 -1.07
CA PHE A 1154 -32.10 41.26 -1.52
C PHE A 1154 -31.33 42.55 -1.22
N VAL A 1155 -32.02 43.60 -0.77
CA VAL A 1155 -31.36 44.81 -0.27
C VAL A 1155 -30.95 44.59 1.19
N PRO A 1156 -29.68 44.85 1.56
CA PRO A 1156 -29.26 44.83 2.96
C PRO A 1156 -30.16 45.75 3.78
N LYS A 1157 -30.69 45.29 4.93
CA LYS A 1157 -31.37 46.20 5.86
C LYS A 1157 -30.37 47.27 6.27
N GLN A 1158 -30.59 48.52 5.86
CA GLN A 1158 -29.93 49.66 6.50
C GLN A 1158 -30.33 49.61 7.98
N GLY A 1159 -29.35 49.41 8.85
CA GLY A 1159 -29.54 49.45 10.30
C GLY A 1159 -30.08 50.79 10.78
#